data_AF-A0A5C9EGQ5-F1
#
_entry.id   AF-A0A5C9EGQ5-F1
#
_cell.length_a   1.000
_cell.length_b   1.000
_cell.length_c   1.000
_cell.angle_alpha   90.00
_cell.angle_beta   90.00
_cell.angle_gamma   90.00
#
_symmetry.space_group_name_H-M   'P 1'
#
loop_
_entity.id
_entity.type
_entity.pdbx_description
1 polymer ?
#
loop_
_entity_poly.entity_id
_entity_poly.type
_entity_poly.pdbx_seq_one_letter_code
_entity_poly.pdbx_strand_id
1 'polypeptide(L)'
;MGVFPENPCEFAVEFIRRMRNHPDIVQIPSSRQVLSIPRLILSRYYRKGKVTPNDYIEISRVTSFPDNQELANEIAFEVIFPNYKKNMVSEFFEADSDGEQFGDKDFLEDSQKSELEQIQDLVEEIEMSVDTDKIKELEDFIDQLNQNRNEEPYKSALRFFNDDTELYKEEISSLKELIKEAQHRLEQKINSLEPEDLKAASNLDLNDLIEQNSLRKWEKLTSQALNNKDISKELGQMMNSGNFDDLMQSLKYLQKTDALDRNKLDSLKDQLNKRIENLDQLFNAAKNLGETPQFDQEKVLNNSLQKSSFEHNFNLANSLDQYFNTDLRSSLMEKFEEKMSDPKTQSNLSLESLTKNAIASKSWNNLFNKALQNAVKNTENQKQQFEGFKSLSHQLQQLMNSCQNVHCSQKISQKIPEIVRKAIDSAKDSNQLRDTVEFLRKIGLKPEPEDIKRKGKELNMDEDEIYELIEPNYQLLKNLVEKNKADFERLQGLIERLKDSLNKERIKDLISSALSSGNRDALGALGHFDLNQALHGAQSVEGEEGMNKVVASLSAGSGENLLKQWFIHRKDLPDNVKQKVKELAKKMLIDLGIYYSRARLGSATTGPIPINIVRPYTVGDDMANIDLEETIFNILEKGKKLSHVDYDDFFVYETAKGLRSACFELDISGSMTGDKLAQMAISVTMLIYGLKKDEIAACFFESDTHVLKELDQKVNLEDLADELLSVTARGGTRIQNALHWAKNQFKDHSNSREKLNILFTDAEVYDLEQAMKELRIFRSMGIDFILVCPETSFNLEEAEKMVKIAGGQLLTISEWADFPKLISDIINSRF
;
A
#
# COMPACT_ATOMS: atom_id res chain seq x y z
N MET A 1 -49.74 -17.12 13.30
CA MET A 1 -48.42 -17.08 13.97
C MET A 1 -48.17 -18.42 14.66
N GLY A 2 -47.36 -19.28 14.04
CA GLY A 2 -46.82 -20.46 14.73
C GLY A 2 -45.67 -20.01 15.63
N VAL A 3 -45.81 -20.24 16.94
CA VAL A 3 -44.81 -19.94 17.96
C VAL A 3 -43.47 -20.57 17.58
N PHE A 4 -42.42 -19.75 17.40
CA PHE A 4 -41.03 -20.22 17.45
C PHE A 4 -40.83 -20.83 18.85
N PRO A 5 -40.59 -22.15 19.00
CA PRO A 5 -40.57 -22.75 20.33
C PRO A 5 -39.39 -22.22 21.16
N GLU A 6 -38.24 -21.93 20.53
CA GLU A 6 -37.04 -21.31 21.13
C GLU A 6 -36.19 -20.62 20.05
N ASN A 7 -35.41 -19.59 20.41
CA ASN A 7 -34.48 -18.93 19.50
C ASN A 7 -33.39 -19.93 19.03
N PRO A 8 -33.21 -20.18 17.72
CA PRO A 8 -32.23 -21.14 17.19
C PRO A 8 -30.80 -20.92 17.69
N CYS A 9 -30.41 -19.66 17.91
CA CYS A 9 -29.09 -19.31 18.42
C CYS A 9 -28.94 -19.66 19.90
N GLU A 10 -29.97 -19.41 20.72
CA GLU A 10 -29.95 -19.74 22.14
C GLU A 10 -29.97 -21.27 22.35
N PHE A 11 -30.78 -21.98 21.57
CA PHE A 11 -30.79 -23.45 21.55
C PHE A 11 -29.41 -24.01 21.19
N ALA A 12 -28.78 -23.52 20.10
CA ALA A 12 -27.48 -24.05 19.65
C ALA A 12 -26.37 -23.80 20.68
N VAL A 13 -26.37 -22.65 21.36
CA VAL A 13 -25.41 -22.34 22.43
C VAL A 13 -25.62 -23.26 23.63
N GLU A 14 -26.87 -23.46 24.06
CA GLU A 14 -27.18 -24.30 25.22
C GLU A 14 -26.91 -25.79 24.95
N PHE A 15 -27.32 -26.28 23.77
CA PHE A 15 -27.05 -27.64 23.31
C PHE A 15 -25.55 -27.96 23.29
N ILE A 16 -24.74 -27.10 22.64
CA ILE A 16 -23.28 -27.32 22.55
C ILE A 16 -22.63 -27.20 23.92
N ARG A 17 -23.09 -26.29 24.79
CA ARG A 17 -22.61 -26.17 26.16
C ARG A 17 -22.86 -27.44 26.97
N ARG A 18 -24.05 -28.05 26.86
CA ARG A 18 -24.37 -29.32 27.54
C ARG A 18 -23.58 -30.50 26.97
N MET A 19 -23.51 -30.62 25.65
CA MET A 19 -22.72 -31.67 24.99
C MET A 19 -21.25 -31.65 25.39
N ARG A 20 -20.62 -30.46 25.44
CA ARG A 20 -19.20 -30.32 25.80
C ARG A 20 -18.89 -30.63 27.27
N ASN A 21 -19.89 -30.55 28.14
CA ASN A 21 -19.74 -30.81 29.58
C ASN A 21 -20.28 -32.20 29.98
N HIS A 22 -20.79 -32.99 29.04
CA HIS A 22 -21.37 -34.30 29.33
C HIS A 22 -20.26 -35.35 29.54
N PRO A 23 -20.30 -36.15 30.62
CA PRO A 23 -19.24 -37.12 30.94
C PRO A 23 -19.06 -38.23 29.90
N ASP A 24 -20.12 -38.55 29.16
CA ASP A 24 -20.13 -39.63 28.15
C ASP A 24 -19.83 -39.13 26.71
N ILE A 25 -19.30 -37.91 26.56
CA ILE A 25 -18.94 -37.36 25.24
C ILE A 25 -17.69 -38.07 24.70
N VAL A 26 -17.81 -38.76 23.56
CA VAL A 26 -16.68 -39.47 22.94
C VAL A 26 -15.75 -38.49 22.21
N GLN A 27 -16.35 -37.54 21.49
CA GLN A 27 -15.62 -36.50 20.76
C GLN A 27 -16.22 -35.11 21.01
N ILE A 28 -15.38 -34.15 21.40
CA ILE A 28 -15.82 -32.81 21.78
C ILE A 28 -16.33 -32.05 20.54
N PRO A 29 -17.57 -31.52 20.56
CA PRO A 29 -18.15 -30.71 19.48
C PRO A 29 -17.29 -29.48 19.13
N SER A 30 -17.11 -29.20 17.83
CA SER A 30 -16.40 -28.03 17.31
C SER A 30 -17.16 -26.73 17.58
N SER A 31 -16.43 -25.65 17.88
CA SER A 31 -17.01 -24.31 18.08
C SER A 31 -17.76 -23.80 16.84
N ARG A 32 -17.49 -24.34 15.65
CA ARG A 32 -18.19 -23.98 14.40
C ARG A 32 -19.62 -24.53 14.33
N GLN A 33 -19.93 -25.61 15.04
CA GLN A 33 -21.28 -26.19 15.08
C GLN A 33 -22.33 -25.25 15.69
N VAL A 34 -21.90 -24.34 16.58
CA VAL A 34 -22.74 -23.26 17.15
C VAL A 34 -23.31 -22.35 16.06
N LEU A 35 -22.60 -22.19 14.93
CA LEU A 35 -23.04 -21.38 13.79
C LEU A 35 -23.81 -22.21 12.74
N SER A 36 -23.49 -23.50 12.62
CA SER A 36 -24.12 -24.38 11.62
C SER A 36 -25.55 -24.78 12.00
N ILE A 37 -25.83 -25.06 13.28
CA ILE A 37 -27.16 -25.49 13.76
C ILE A 37 -28.23 -24.42 13.48
N PRO A 38 -28.04 -23.13 13.84
CA PRO A 38 -29.02 -22.08 13.53
C PRO A 38 -29.24 -21.88 12.04
N ARG A 39 -28.19 -21.99 11.21
CA ARG A 39 -28.28 -21.85 9.74
C ARG A 39 -29.11 -22.97 9.13
N LEU A 40 -28.94 -24.20 9.60
CA LEU A 40 -29.72 -25.34 9.12
C LEU A 40 -31.19 -25.26 9.58
N ILE A 41 -31.44 -24.82 10.81
CA ILE A 41 -32.80 -24.57 11.30
C ILE A 41 -33.49 -23.51 10.45
N LEU A 42 -32.77 -22.42 10.14
CA LEU A 42 -33.25 -21.35 9.27
C LEU A 42 -33.50 -21.84 7.82
N SER A 43 -32.62 -22.69 7.30
CA SER A 43 -32.83 -23.29 5.97
C SER A 43 -34.09 -24.17 5.91
N ARG A 44 -34.38 -24.93 6.98
CA ARG A 44 -35.62 -25.70 7.08
C ARG A 44 -36.85 -24.80 7.20
N TYR A 45 -36.74 -23.69 7.91
CA TYR A 45 -37.80 -22.68 7.97
C TYR A 45 -38.12 -22.13 6.58
N TYR A 46 -37.11 -21.71 5.82
CA TYR A 46 -37.32 -21.21 4.45
C TYR A 46 -37.90 -22.26 3.50
N ARG A 47 -37.60 -23.55 3.71
CA ARG A 47 -38.11 -24.65 2.88
C ARG A 47 -39.52 -25.10 3.24
N LYS A 48 -39.88 -25.14 4.53
CA LYS A 48 -41.14 -25.71 5.03
C LYS A 48 -42.15 -24.66 5.50
N GLY A 49 -41.75 -23.39 5.61
CA GLY A 49 -42.57 -22.29 6.16
C GLY A 49 -42.82 -22.38 7.67
N LYS A 50 -42.41 -23.46 8.35
CA LYS A 50 -42.53 -23.69 9.78
C LYS A 50 -41.40 -24.58 10.29
N VAL A 51 -41.02 -24.42 11.56
CA VAL A 51 -40.06 -25.31 12.24
C VAL A 51 -40.75 -25.95 13.44
N THR A 52 -40.55 -27.26 13.60
CA THR A 52 -41.06 -28.03 14.73
C THR A 52 -39.94 -28.38 15.71
N PRO A 53 -40.26 -28.69 16.99
CA PRO A 53 -39.27 -29.23 17.94
C PRO A 53 -38.46 -30.41 17.40
N ASN A 54 -39.07 -31.25 16.57
CA ASN A 54 -38.40 -32.40 15.96
C ASN A 54 -37.30 -31.97 14.97
N ASP A 55 -37.47 -30.84 14.28
CA ASP A 55 -36.44 -30.32 13.36
C ASP A 55 -35.18 -29.87 14.12
N TYR A 56 -35.32 -29.33 15.34
CA TYR A 56 -34.18 -28.96 16.19
C TYR A 56 -33.40 -30.20 16.65
N ILE A 57 -34.13 -31.26 17.05
CA ILE A 57 -33.54 -32.53 17.49
C ILE A 57 -32.82 -33.22 16.34
N GLU A 58 -33.46 -33.31 15.17
CA GLU A 58 -32.91 -33.97 13.99
C GLU A 58 -31.65 -33.27 13.49
N ILE A 59 -31.65 -31.93 13.44
CA ILE A 59 -30.48 -31.14 13.04
C ILE A 59 -29.33 -31.31 14.04
N SER A 60 -29.61 -31.27 15.35
CA SER A 60 -28.59 -31.49 16.39
C SER A 60 -27.99 -32.89 16.34
N ARG A 61 -28.79 -33.91 16.00
CA ARG A 61 -28.32 -35.28 15.79
C ARG A 61 -27.41 -35.38 14.57
N VAL A 62 -27.87 -34.91 13.40
CA VAL A 62 -27.14 -35.07 12.12
C VAL A 62 -25.85 -34.25 12.09
N THR A 63 -25.82 -33.11 12.79
CA THR A 63 -24.61 -32.28 12.89
C THR A 63 -23.61 -32.78 13.93
N SER A 64 -23.96 -33.79 14.73
CA SER A 64 -23.08 -34.40 15.72
C SER A 64 -22.37 -35.64 15.17
N PHE A 65 -21.16 -35.91 15.67
CA PHE A 65 -20.38 -37.09 15.28
C PHE A 65 -21.20 -38.39 15.45
N PRO A 66 -21.02 -39.40 14.57
CA PRO A 66 -21.79 -40.66 14.60
C PRO A 66 -21.89 -41.28 16.00
N ASP A 67 -20.76 -41.36 16.71
CA ASP A 67 -20.68 -41.97 18.04
C ASP A 67 -21.40 -41.16 19.14
N ASN A 68 -21.69 -39.87 18.87
CA ASN A 68 -22.37 -38.96 19.78
C ASN A 68 -23.84 -38.73 19.40
N GLN A 69 -24.36 -39.35 18.33
CA GLN A 69 -25.70 -39.02 17.81
C GLN A 69 -26.84 -39.39 18.76
N GLU A 70 -26.72 -40.51 19.49
CA GLU A 70 -27.71 -40.90 20.50
C GLU A 70 -27.73 -39.90 21.66
N LEU A 71 -26.55 -39.55 22.18
CA LEU A 71 -26.39 -38.54 23.23
C LEU A 71 -26.87 -37.15 22.78
N ALA A 72 -26.58 -36.77 21.53
CA ALA A 72 -27.03 -35.52 20.94
C ALA A 72 -28.56 -35.43 20.85
N ASN A 73 -29.22 -36.56 20.54
CA ASN A 73 -30.67 -36.65 20.51
C ASN A 73 -31.27 -36.44 21.92
N GLU A 74 -30.73 -37.12 22.93
CA GLU A 74 -31.17 -36.97 24.33
C GLU A 74 -30.98 -35.55 24.85
N ILE A 75 -29.79 -34.96 24.64
CA ILE A 75 -29.49 -33.61 25.12
C ILE A 75 -30.32 -32.56 24.37
N ALA A 76 -30.51 -32.69 23.06
CA ALA A 76 -31.37 -31.78 22.30
C ALA A 76 -32.82 -31.85 22.79
N PHE A 77 -33.32 -33.05 23.11
CA PHE A 77 -34.65 -33.23 23.68
C PHE A 77 -34.76 -32.59 25.09
N GLU A 78 -33.76 -32.78 25.95
CA GLU A 78 -33.73 -32.19 27.31
C GLU A 78 -33.61 -30.65 27.30
N VAL A 79 -32.98 -30.07 26.28
CA VAL A 79 -32.91 -28.61 26.11
C VAL A 79 -34.29 -28.06 25.73
N ILE A 80 -34.98 -28.69 24.80
CA ILE A 80 -36.29 -28.23 24.30
C ILE A 80 -37.43 -28.52 25.30
N PHE A 81 -37.31 -29.61 26.07
CA PHE A 81 -38.35 -30.07 26.99
C PHE A 81 -37.85 -30.26 28.43
N PRO A 82 -37.40 -29.18 29.12
CA PRO A 82 -36.72 -29.26 30.43
C PRO A 82 -37.59 -29.80 31.59
N ASN A 83 -38.92 -29.83 31.42
CA ASN A 83 -39.88 -30.29 32.45
C ASN A 83 -40.49 -31.68 32.17
N TYR A 84 -40.04 -32.39 31.13
CA TYR A 84 -40.67 -33.64 30.68
C TYR A 84 -40.09 -34.87 31.40
N LYS A 85 -40.94 -35.71 32.01
CA LYS A 85 -40.50 -36.92 32.74
C LYS A 85 -40.22 -38.07 31.76
N LYS A 86 -39.06 -38.70 31.93
CA LYS A 86 -38.31 -39.64 31.07
C LYS A 86 -38.99 -40.92 30.53
N ASN A 87 -40.32 -41.09 30.57
CA ASN A 87 -40.97 -42.39 30.35
C ASN A 87 -41.89 -42.54 29.11
N MET A 88 -41.79 -41.69 28.07
CA MET A 88 -42.58 -41.88 26.83
C MET A 88 -41.77 -41.70 25.53
N VAL A 89 -40.49 -42.10 25.52
CA VAL A 89 -39.66 -42.02 24.29
C VAL A 89 -39.98 -43.16 23.30
N SER A 90 -40.52 -44.28 23.78
CA SER A 90 -40.79 -45.46 22.95
C SER A 90 -42.07 -45.40 22.10
N GLU A 91 -42.99 -44.47 22.34
CA GLU A 91 -44.29 -44.42 21.63
C GLU A 91 -44.28 -43.52 20.38
N PHE A 92 -43.23 -42.74 20.13
CA PHE A 92 -43.23 -41.76 19.04
C PHE A 92 -42.65 -42.28 17.71
N PHE A 93 -42.05 -43.48 17.68
CA PHE A 93 -41.22 -43.93 16.55
C PHE A 93 -41.57 -45.30 15.93
N GLU A 94 -42.75 -45.87 16.18
CA GLU A 94 -43.22 -47.04 15.42
C GLU A 94 -44.53 -46.75 14.68
N ALA A 95 -44.40 -46.26 13.44
CA ALA A 95 -45.35 -46.53 12.37
C ALA A 95 -44.69 -46.26 11.00
N ASP A 96 -44.73 -47.30 10.16
CA ASP A 96 -44.48 -47.34 8.71
C ASP A 96 -43.18 -48.04 8.26
N SER A 97 -43.17 -49.36 8.49
CA SER A 97 -42.43 -50.32 7.67
C SER A 97 -43.31 -51.55 7.40
N ASP A 98 -43.88 -51.63 6.21
CA ASP A 98 -44.40 -52.81 5.48
C ASP A 98 -45.13 -52.24 4.24
N GLY A 99 -44.93 -52.59 2.97
CA GLY A 99 -44.22 -53.68 2.30
C GLY A 99 -45.02 -54.02 1.03
N GLU A 100 -44.50 -53.68 -0.16
CA GLU A 100 -44.75 -54.26 -1.52
C GLU A 100 -46.20 -54.29 -2.08
N GLN A 101 -46.54 -54.18 -3.38
CA GLN A 101 -45.91 -54.71 -4.61
C GLN A 101 -46.58 -54.15 -5.90
N PHE A 102 -45.74 -53.86 -6.91
CA PHE A 102 -45.84 -53.83 -8.39
C PHE A 102 -47.17 -53.90 -9.20
N GLY A 103 -47.22 -53.14 -10.32
CA GLY A 103 -48.09 -53.43 -11.48
C GLY A 103 -47.99 -52.50 -12.72
N ASP A 104 -47.17 -52.92 -13.70
CA ASP A 104 -47.25 -52.82 -15.19
C ASP A 104 -47.85 -51.64 -16.01
N LYS A 105 -47.00 -51.15 -16.93
CA LYS A 105 -47.14 -50.89 -18.40
C LYS A 105 -47.92 -49.70 -19.02
N ASP A 106 -47.15 -49.01 -19.88
CA ASP A 106 -47.42 -48.35 -21.19
C ASP A 106 -48.62 -47.39 -21.34
N PHE A 107 -48.34 -46.11 -21.64
CA PHE A 107 -48.43 -45.52 -23.00
C PHE A 107 -48.08 -44.00 -22.94
N LEU A 108 -47.57 -43.50 -24.07
CA LEU A 108 -47.15 -42.12 -24.34
C LEU A 108 -48.30 -41.08 -24.31
N GLU A 109 -47.91 -39.83 -24.00
CA GLU A 109 -48.49 -38.51 -24.36
C GLU A 109 -49.89 -38.12 -23.85
N ASP A 110 -49.95 -37.21 -22.86
CA ASP A 110 -50.75 -35.95 -22.87
C ASP A 110 -50.76 -35.30 -21.46
N SER A 111 -49.77 -34.45 -21.11
CA SER A 111 -49.93 -33.55 -19.95
C SER A 111 -49.04 -32.31 -19.96
N GLN A 112 -48.85 -31.64 -21.11
CA GLN A 112 -48.39 -30.24 -21.14
C GLN A 112 -49.57 -29.25 -20.96
N LYS A 113 -50.62 -29.66 -20.26
CA LYS A 113 -51.78 -28.80 -19.93
C LYS A 113 -52.14 -28.73 -18.45
N SER A 114 -51.48 -29.48 -17.55
CA SER A 114 -51.81 -29.47 -16.11
C SER A 114 -50.89 -28.60 -15.26
N GLU A 115 -49.69 -28.25 -15.73
CA GLU A 115 -48.75 -27.43 -14.94
C GLU A 115 -49.11 -25.93 -14.98
N LEU A 116 -49.78 -25.47 -16.04
CA LEU A 116 -50.24 -24.08 -16.15
C LEU A 116 -51.48 -23.79 -15.29
N GLU A 117 -52.37 -24.77 -15.11
CA GLU A 117 -53.53 -24.64 -14.21
C GLU A 117 -53.08 -24.65 -12.74
N GLN A 118 -52.11 -25.50 -12.37
CA GLN A 118 -51.57 -25.52 -11.00
C GLN A 118 -50.78 -24.25 -10.64
N ILE A 119 -50.14 -23.60 -11.61
CA ILE A 119 -49.50 -22.30 -11.41
C ILE A 119 -50.55 -21.19 -11.27
N GLN A 120 -51.68 -21.25 -11.98
CA GLN A 120 -52.79 -20.31 -11.77
C GLN A 120 -53.46 -20.49 -10.40
N ASP A 121 -53.68 -21.72 -9.95
CA ASP A 121 -54.26 -22.00 -8.63
C ASP A 121 -53.34 -21.50 -7.49
N LEU A 122 -52.02 -21.64 -7.63
CA LEU A 122 -51.04 -21.10 -6.67
C LEU A 122 -50.96 -19.57 -6.67
N VAL A 123 -51.19 -18.93 -7.81
CA VAL A 123 -51.26 -17.45 -7.90
C VAL A 123 -52.55 -16.94 -7.26
N GLU A 124 -53.68 -17.61 -7.47
CA GLU A 124 -54.95 -17.29 -6.80
C GLU A 124 -54.88 -17.51 -5.28
N GLU A 125 -54.13 -18.52 -4.81
CA GLU A 125 -53.96 -18.80 -3.38
C GLU A 125 -53.01 -17.80 -2.68
N ILE A 126 -52.03 -17.24 -3.41
CA ILE A 126 -51.17 -16.13 -2.93
C ILE A 126 -51.95 -14.82 -2.87
N GLU A 127 -52.85 -14.54 -3.83
CA GLU A 127 -53.74 -13.38 -3.77
C GLU A 127 -54.73 -13.44 -2.58
N MET A 128 -55.04 -14.64 -2.07
CA MET A 128 -55.95 -14.84 -0.94
C MET A 128 -55.33 -14.73 0.46
N SER A 129 -54.00 -14.62 0.60
CA SER A 129 -53.31 -14.59 1.90
C SER A 129 -52.55 -13.30 2.20
N VAL A 130 -52.67 -12.31 1.31
CA VAL A 130 -52.20 -10.94 1.51
C VAL A 130 -53.38 -10.11 1.98
N ASP A 131 -53.21 -9.34 3.06
CA ASP A 131 -54.20 -8.34 3.48
C ASP A 131 -54.18 -7.21 2.44
N THR A 132 -54.91 -7.41 1.34
CA THR A 132 -54.95 -6.52 0.16
C THR A 132 -55.30 -5.08 0.54
N ASP A 133 -56.02 -4.90 1.64
CA ASP A 133 -56.40 -3.59 2.15
C ASP A 133 -55.18 -2.81 2.68
N LYS A 134 -54.22 -3.45 3.37
CA LYS A 134 -53.02 -2.78 3.90
C LYS A 134 -51.98 -2.46 2.83
N ILE A 135 -51.82 -3.32 1.83
CA ILE A 135 -50.92 -3.04 0.70
C ILE A 135 -51.47 -1.86 -0.10
N LYS A 136 -52.79 -1.84 -0.31
CA LYS A 136 -53.47 -0.74 -0.99
C LYS A 136 -53.36 0.57 -0.20
N GLU A 137 -53.51 0.55 1.12
CA GLU A 137 -53.28 1.72 1.97
C GLU A 137 -51.83 2.25 1.86
N LEU A 138 -50.85 1.35 1.77
CA LEU A 138 -49.44 1.73 1.64
C LEU A 138 -49.11 2.28 0.23
N GLU A 139 -49.66 1.68 -0.83
CA GLU A 139 -49.57 2.20 -2.20
C GLU A 139 -50.24 3.58 -2.33
N ASP A 140 -51.47 3.73 -1.81
CA ASP A 140 -52.21 5.00 -1.82
C ASP A 140 -51.44 6.10 -1.04
N PHE A 141 -50.81 5.74 0.09
CA PHE A 141 -49.99 6.67 0.85
C PHE A 141 -48.69 7.06 0.13
N ILE A 142 -48.01 6.11 -0.53
CA ILE A 142 -46.79 6.40 -1.30
C ILE A 142 -47.11 7.31 -2.49
N ASP A 143 -48.23 7.10 -3.17
CA ASP A 143 -48.69 8.01 -4.23
C ASP A 143 -48.99 9.41 -3.71
N GLN A 144 -49.64 9.51 -2.55
CA GLN A 144 -49.88 10.79 -1.87
C GLN A 144 -48.57 11.48 -1.43
N LEU A 145 -47.61 10.70 -0.92
CA LEU A 145 -46.30 11.17 -0.50
C LEU A 145 -45.48 11.69 -1.69
N ASN A 146 -45.53 10.99 -2.84
CA ASN A 146 -44.86 11.41 -4.06
C ASN A 146 -45.40 12.73 -4.61
N GLN A 147 -46.72 12.95 -4.51
CA GLN A 147 -47.35 14.20 -4.95
C GLN A 147 -46.99 15.39 -4.04
N ASN A 148 -46.87 15.17 -2.73
CA ASN A 148 -46.69 16.23 -1.73
C ASN A 148 -45.28 16.26 -1.11
N ARG A 149 -44.31 15.56 -1.70
CA ARG A 149 -42.96 15.35 -1.14
C ARG A 149 -42.22 16.64 -0.76
N ASN A 150 -42.48 17.71 -1.52
CA ASN A 150 -41.84 19.01 -1.33
C ASN A 150 -42.64 19.98 -0.45
N GLU A 151 -43.82 19.57 0.01
CA GLU A 151 -44.70 20.36 0.88
C GLU A 151 -44.47 20.00 2.35
N GLU A 152 -44.71 20.95 3.25
CA GLU A 152 -44.69 20.69 4.68
C GLU A 152 -46.02 20.03 5.09
N PRO A 153 -46.02 19.02 5.99
CA PRO A 153 -44.89 18.55 6.81
C PRO A 153 -44.05 17.41 6.20
N TYR A 154 -44.38 16.91 5.00
CA TYR A 154 -43.72 15.74 4.39
C TYR A 154 -42.23 15.97 4.17
N LYS A 155 -41.86 17.15 3.65
CA LYS A 155 -40.48 17.54 3.40
C LYS A 155 -39.61 17.49 4.66
N SER A 156 -40.11 18.05 5.77
CA SER A 156 -39.39 18.06 7.05
C SER A 156 -39.34 16.68 7.69
N ALA A 157 -40.39 15.87 7.55
CA ALA A 157 -40.41 14.51 8.08
C ALA A 157 -39.43 13.57 7.35
N LEU A 158 -39.39 13.63 6.01
CA LEU A 158 -38.50 12.80 5.18
C LEU A 158 -37.01 13.09 5.38
N ARG A 159 -36.66 14.26 5.93
CA ARG A 159 -35.27 14.62 6.25
C ARG A 159 -34.60 13.65 7.24
N PHE A 160 -35.39 13.01 8.09
CA PHE A 160 -34.91 12.05 9.08
C PHE A 160 -34.76 10.62 8.52
N PHE A 161 -35.01 10.42 7.22
CA PHE A 161 -34.88 9.15 6.52
C PHE A 161 -33.73 9.22 5.51
N ASN A 162 -33.04 8.09 5.31
CA ASN A 162 -31.93 8.03 4.36
C ASN A 162 -32.43 7.85 2.93
N ASP A 163 -33.44 6.99 2.76
CA ASP A 163 -34.08 6.72 1.47
C ASP A 163 -35.53 6.23 1.66
N ASP A 164 -36.24 6.14 0.53
CA ASP A 164 -37.66 5.75 0.51
C ASP A 164 -37.87 4.26 0.84
N THR A 165 -36.81 3.43 0.86
CA THR A 165 -36.91 2.00 1.18
C THR A 165 -37.18 1.75 2.67
N GLU A 166 -36.75 2.68 3.52
CA GLU A 166 -37.01 2.66 4.96
C GLU A 166 -38.50 2.83 5.29
N LEU A 167 -39.28 3.49 4.42
CA LEU A 167 -40.73 3.65 4.59
C LEU A 167 -41.46 2.30 4.49
N TYR A 168 -41.02 1.44 3.56
CA TYR A 168 -41.57 0.09 3.37
C TYR A 168 -41.17 -0.85 4.50
N LYS A 169 -39.94 -0.72 5.01
CA LYS A 169 -39.42 -1.57 6.08
C LYS A 169 -40.16 -1.34 7.40
N GLU A 170 -40.51 -0.09 7.69
CA GLU A 170 -41.19 0.30 8.93
C GLU A 170 -42.73 0.33 8.78
N GLU A 171 -43.26 -0.20 7.67
CA GLU A 171 -44.70 -0.31 7.37
C GLU A 171 -45.48 1.02 7.51
N ILE A 172 -44.87 2.14 7.11
CA ILE A 172 -45.47 3.48 7.28
C ILE A 172 -46.55 3.70 6.23
N SER A 173 -47.82 3.74 6.64
CA SER A 173 -48.98 3.90 5.73
C SER A 173 -49.75 5.21 5.95
N SER A 174 -49.27 6.10 6.82
CA SER A 174 -49.92 7.39 7.03
C SER A 174 -48.94 8.52 7.41
N LEU A 175 -49.35 9.77 7.16
CA LEU A 175 -48.57 10.94 7.56
C LEU A 175 -48.31 10.98 9.08
N LYS A 176 -49.26 10.49 9.87
CA LYS A 176 -49.13 10.45 11.33
C LYS A 176 -48.03 9.48 11.78
N GLU A 177 -47.90 8.34 11.11
CA GLU A 177 -46.84 7.37 11.35
C GLU A 177 -45.49 7.90 10.87
N LEU A 178 -45.46 8.56 9.70
CA LEU A 178 -44.26 9.20 9.18
C LEU A 178 -43.70 10.25 10.17
N ILE A 179 -44.57 11.12 10.71
CA ILE A 179 -44.17 12.13 11.70
C ILE A 179 -43.71 11.46 13.01
N LYS A 180 -44.39 10.40 13.45
CA LYS A 180 -44.02 9.67 14.67
C LYS A 180 -42.65 9.01 14.56
N GLU A 181 -42.36 8.41 13.41
CA GLU A 181 -41.07 7.78 13.15
C GLU A 181 -39.97 8.85 12.95
N ALA A 182 -40.27 9.95 12.27
CA ALA A 182 -39.38 11.12 12.20
C ALA A 182 -39.06 11.67 13.61
N GLN A 183 -40.05 11.73 14.50
CA GLN A 183 -39.85 12.12 15.90
C GLN A 183 -38.91 11.14 16.63
N HIS A 184 -39.13 9.83 16.48
CA HIS A 184 -38.27 8.82 17.11
C HIS A 184 -36.81 8.94 16.65
N ARG A 185 -36.59 9.17 15.36
CA ARG A 185 -35.26 9.37 14.78
C ARG A 185 -34.63 10.70 15.18
N LEU A 186 -35.43 11.77 15.29
CA LEU A 186 -34.99 13.05 15.85
C LEU A 186 -34.46 12.85 17.28
N GLU A 187 -35.17 12.11 18.14
CA GLU A 187 -34.75 11.82 19.52
C GLU A 187 -33.37 11.17 19.59
N GLN A 188 -33.08 10.23 18.69
CA GLN A 188 -31.78 9.56 18.60
C GLN A 188 -30.66 10.53 18.16
N LYS A 189 -31.01 11.59 17.41
CA LYS A 189 -30.07 12.56 16.84
C LYS A 189 -29.81 13.78 17.75
N ILE A 190 -30.59 13.95 18.83
CA ILE A 190 -30.42 15.05 19.79
C ILE A 190 -28.98 15.07 20.33
N ASN A 191 -28.39 16.26 20.47
CA ASN A 191 -26.96 16.54 20.74
C ASN A 191 -26.01 16.44 19.55
N SER A 192 -26.52 16.12 18.35
CA SER A 192 -25.80 16.13 17.07
C SER A 192 -26.67 16.70 15.95
N LEU A 193 -27.55 17.66 16.28
CA LEU A 193 -28.50 18.23 15.32
C LEU A 193 -27.83 19.28 14.43
N GLU A 194 -28.09 19.22 13.13
CA GLU A 194 -27.67 20.27 12.21
C GLU A 194 -28.67 21.46 12.22
N PRO A 195 -28.25 22.68 11.80
CA PRO A 195 -29.16 23.83 11.73
C PRO A 195 -30.44 23.56 10.94
N GLU A 196 -30.33 22.80 9.86
CA GLU A 196 -31.47 22.45 9.04
C GLU A 196 -32.34 21.34 9.66
N ASP A 197 -31.78 20.46 10.50
CA ASP A 197 -32.55 19.50 11.31
C ASP A 197 -33.41 20.25 12.33
N LEU A 198 -32.90 21.35 12.90
CA LEU A 198 -33.65 22.24 13.80
C LEU A 198 -34.78 22.98 13.06
N LYS A 199 -34.54 23.44 11.83
CA LYS A 199 -35.63 24.00 10.98
C LYS A 199 -36.71 22.95 10.73
N ALA A 200 -36.33 21.73 10.35
CA ALA A 200 -37.26 20.64 10.09
C ALA A 200 -38.05 20.24 11.35
N ALA A 201 -37.39 20.12 12.50
CA ALA A 201 -38.05 19.86 13.77
C ALA A 201 -39.04 20.98 14.14
N SER A 202 -38.71 22.24 13.83
CA SER A 202 -39.62 23.36 14.06
C SER A 202 -40.86 23.33 13.17
N ASN A 203 -40.72 22.91 11.91
CA ASN A 203 -41.85 22.74 10.99
C ASN A 203 -42.77 21.56 11.38
N LEU A 204 -42.26 20.62 12.18
CA LEU A 204 -43.00 19.48 12.72
C LEU A 204 -43.56 19.72 14.14
N ASP A 205 -43.43 20.94 14.68
CA ASP A 205 -43.81 21.31 16.05
C ASP A 205 -43.09 20.48 17.15
N LEU A 206 -41.84 20.06 16.91
CA LEU A 206 -41.03 19.24 17.83
C LEU A 206 -40.02 20.05 18.67
N ASN A 207 -40.14 21.37 18.74
CA ASN A 207 -39.18 22.24 19.45
C ASN A 207 -39.03 21.90 20.94
N ASP A 208 -40.14 21.61 21.63
CA ASP A 208 -40.15 21.32 23.07
C ASP A 208 -39.37 20.04 23.40
N LEU A 209 -39.34 19.07 22.47
CA LEU A 209 -38.57 17.83 22.61
C LEU A 209 -37.06 18.10 22.64
N ILE A 210 -36.60 18.99 21.77
CA ILE A 210 -35.19 19.42 21.71
C ILE A 210 -34.82 20.24 22.94
N GLU A 211 -35.70 21.15 23.37
CA GLU A 211 -35.49 22.00 24.54
C GLU A 211 -35.33 21.18 25.84
N GLN A 212 -36.07 20.08 25.98
CA GLN A 212 -36.01 19.23 27.17
C GLN A 212 -34.79 18.29 27.15
N ASN A 213 -34.48 17.69 26.00
CA ASN A 213 -33.53 16.58 25.92
C ASN A 213 -32.11 16.97 25.47
N SER A 214 -31.92 18.12 24.83
CA SER A 214 -30.58 18.53 24.36
C SER A 214 -29.71 19.02 25.53
N LEU A 215 -28.48 18.52 25.62
CA LEU A 215 -27.43 19.02 26.52
C LEU A 215 -26.69 20.21 25.90
N ARG A 216 -26.82 20.42 24.58
CA ARG A 216 -26.10 21.46 23.84
C ARG A 216 -26.85 22.79 23.91
N LYS A 217 -26.17 23.83 24.41
CA LYS A 217 -26.74 25.17 24.58
C LYS A 217 -27.20 25.82 23.28
N TRP A 218 -26.46 25.62 22.19
CA TRP A 218 -26.80 26.19 20.87
C TRP A 218 -28.04 25.53 20.25
N GLU A 219 -28.24 24.22 20.42
CA GLU A 219 -29.46 23.52 19.94
C GLU A 219 -30.70 24.03 20.68
N LYS A 220 -30.61 24.13 22.03
CA LYS A 220 -31.67 24.67 22.89
C LYS A 220 -32.04 26.10 22.50
N LEU A 221 -31.05 26.99 22.47
CA LEU A 221 -31.24 28.40 22.10
C LEU A 221 -31.86 28.56 20.72
N THR A 222 -31.38 27.78 19.75
CA THR A 222 -31.87 27.89 18.37
C THR A 222 -33.29 27.35 18.25
N SER A 223 -33.63 26.26 18.96
CA SER A 223 -34.99 25.72 19.04
C SER A 223 -35.96 26.71 19.69
N GLN A 224 -35.56 27.35 20.80
CA GLN A 224 -36.33 28.40 21.48
C GLN A 224 -36.56 29.61 20.56
N ALA A 225 -35.52 30.03 19.83
CA ALA A 225 -35.61 31.14 18.89
C ALA A 225 -36.57 30.86 17.73
N LEU A 226 -36.49 29.66 17.14
CA LEU A 226 -37.40 29.22 16.08
C LEU A 226 -38.85 29.14 16.57
N ASN A 227 -39.07 28.84 17.84
CA ASN A 227 -40.38 28.83 18.50
C ASN A 227 -40.82 30.23 19.04
N ASN A 228 -40.22 31.32 18.55
CA ASN A 228 -40.52 32.70 18.95
C ASN A 228 -40.37 33.01 20.46
N LYS A 229 -39.60 32.21 21.22
CA LYS A 229 -39.30 32.49 22.64
C LYS A 229 -38.19 33.55 22.74
N ASP A 230 -38.24 34.41 23.77
CA ASP A 230 -37.22 35.45 23.98
C ASP A 230 -35.93 34.87 24.57
N ILE A 231 -34.89 34.79 23.72
CA ILE A 231 -33.56 34.27 24.06
C ILE A 231 -32.59 35.35 24.57
N SER A 232 -33.00 36.61 24.65
CA SER A 232 -32.08 37.75 24.93
C SER A 232 -31.35 37.62 26.26
N LYS A 233 -32.02 37.06 27.28
CA LYS A 233 -31.47 36.85 28.62
C LYS A 233 -30.40 35.74 28.63
N GLU A 234 -30.66 34.64 27.93
CA GLU A 234 -29.75 33.48 27.87
C GLU A 234 -28.52 33.80 27.02
N LEU A 235 -28.69 34.50 25.89
CA LEU A 235 -27.59 35.06 25.12
C LEU A 235 -26.76 36.05 25.95
N GLY A 236 -27.42 36.94 26.71
CA GLY A 236 -26.75 37.85 27.64
C GLY A 236 -25.94 37.13 28.73
N GLN A 237 -26.44 36.01 29.24
CA GLN A 237 -25.70 35.16 30.17
C GLN A 237 -24.52 34.46 29.47
N MET A 238 -24.68 33.95 28.25
CA MET A 238 -23.60 33.31 27.51
C MET A 238 -22.46 34.27 27.19
N MET A 239 -22.79 35.50 26.79
CA MET A 239 -21.83 36.60 26.60
C MET A 239 -21.01 36.94 27.86
N ASN A 240 -21.51 36.56 29.04
CA ASN A 240 -20.85 36.78 30.32
C ASN A 240 -20.23 35.50 30.93
N SER A 241 -20.63 34.31 30.49
CA SER A 241 -20.29 33.02 31.10
C SER A 241 -18.90 32.46 30.76
N GLY A 242 -18.12 33.15 29.92
CA GLY A 242 -16.74 32.79 29.59
C GLY A 242 -16.57 31.65 28.57
N ASN A 243 -17.62 30.93 28.18
CA ASN A 243 -17.54 29.91 27.13
C ASN A 243 -17.71 30.53 25.73
N PHE A 244 -16.60 30.98 25.15
CA PHE A 244 -16.57 31.66 23.85
C PHE A 244 -17.01 30.74 22.70
N ASP A 245 -16.66 29.46 22.74
CA ASP A 245 -16.99 28.50 21.67
C ASP A 245 -18.49 28.19 21.62
N ASP A 246 -19.14 28.02 22.78
CA ASP A 246 -20.60 27.85 22.87
C ASP A 246 -21.34 29.07 22.31
N LEU A 247 -20.84 30.28 22.58
CA LEU A 247 -21.40 31.52 22.05
C LEU A 247 -21.28 31.57 20.52
N MET A 248 -20.11 31.20 19.98
CA MET A 248 -19.88 31.19 18.52
C MET A 248 -20.72 30.15 17.80
N GLN A 249 -20.87 28.94 18.35
CA GLN A 249 -21.78 27.94 17.78
C GLN A 249 -23.23 28.41 17.84
N SER A 250 -23.65 29.01 18.95
CA SER A 250 -25.03 29.53 19.08
C SER A 250 -25.32 30.60 18.02
N LEU A 251 -24.42 31.56 17.80
CA LEU A 251 -24.59 32.58 16.76
C LEU A 251 -24.61 31.99 15.35
N LYS A 252 -23.72 31.02 15.06
CA LYS A 252 -23.70 30.32 13.76
C LYS A 252 -25.00 29.60 13.48
N TYR A 253 -25.55 28.89 14.47
CA TYR A 253 -26.80 28.15 14.33
C TYR A 253 -27.96 29.13 14.11
N LEU A 254 -28.08 30.17 14.94
CA LEU A 254 -29.10 31.21 14.79
C LEU A 254 -29.04 31.91 13.42
N GLN A 255 -27.84 32.17 12.90
CA GLN A 255 -27.66 32.78 11.58
C GLN A 255 -28.08 31.84 10.46
N LYS A 256 -27.69 30.55 10.52
CA LYS A 256 -28.06 29.55 9.50
C LYS A 256 -29.54 29.18 9.54
N THR A 257 -30.18 29.30 10.71
CA THR A 257 -31.60 29.01 10.85
C THR A 257 -32.52 30.19 10.53
N ASP A 258 -31.98 31.38 10.27
CA ASP A 258 -32.75 32.62 10.13
C ASP A 258 -33.68 32.90 11.33
N ALA A 259 -33.37 32.32 12.50
CA ALA A 259 -34.23 32.38 13.69
C ALA A 259 -34.18 33.73 14.42
N LEU A 260 -33.34 34.66 13.96
CA LEU A 260 -33.17 35.99 14.55
C LEU A 260 -33.17 37.07 13.47
N ASP A 261 -33.77 38.22 13.79
CA ASP A 261 -33.69 39.42 12.95
C ASP A 261 -32.23 39.86 12.74
N ARG A 262 -31.89 40.19 11.49
CA ARG A 262 -30.53 40.64 11.10
C ARG A 262 -30.01 41.79 11.98
N ASN A 263 -30.86 42.76 12.32
CA ASN A 263 -30.47 43.91 13.15
C ASN A 263 -30.04 43.52 14.58
N LYS A 264 -30.65 42.49 15.18
CA LYS A 264 -30.26 41.99 16.51
C LYS A 264 -28.95 41.21 16.42
N LEU A 265 -28.76 40.44 15.35
CA LEU A 265 -27.55 39.69 15.09
C LEU A 265 -26.32 40.62 14.91
N ASP A 266 -26.49 41.73 14.20
CA ASP A 266 -25.41 42.72 14.02
C ASP A 266 -25.02 43.39 15.34
N SER A 267 -25.99 43.72 16.20
CA SER A 267 -25.72 44.29 17.53
C SER A 267 -24.95 43.32 18.45
N LEU A 268 -25.16 42.01 18.29
CA LEU A 268 -24.42 40.98 19.02
C LEU A 268 -22.99 40.83 18.48
N LYS A 269 -22.80 40.92 17.15
CA LYS A 269 -21.48 40.93 16.53
C LYS A 269 -20.61 42.08 17.06
N ASP A 270 -21.17 43.28 17.20
CA ASP A 270 -20.44 44.43 17.75
C ASP A 270 -19.97 44.25 19.20
N GLN A 271 -20.73 43.49 20.01
CA GLN A 271 -20.38 43.21 21.40
C GLN A 271 -19.24 42.17 21.52
N LEU A 272 -19.04 41.31 20.50
CA LEU A 272 -17.95 40.32 20.47
C LEU A 272 -16.57 40.96 20.40
N ASN A 273 -16.45 42.13 19.78
CA ASN A 273 -15.19 42.84 19.55
C ASN A 273 -14.37 43.03 20.86
N LYS A 274 -15.05 43.17 22.00
CA LYS A 274 -14.41 43.40 23.32
C LYS A 274 -13.90 42.13 24.00
N ARG A 275 -14.29 40.94 23.51
CA ARG A 275 -13.99 39.63 24.12
C ARG A 275 -12.89 38.86 23.41
N ILE A 276 -12.52 39.26 22.19
CA ILE A 276 -11.42 38.64 21.45
C ILE A 276 -10.10 39.06 22.09
N GLU A 277 -9.40 38.11 22.71
CA GLU A 277 -8.16 38.33 23.44
C GLU A 277 -6.92 37.75 22.77
N ASN A 278 -7.06 36.80 21.84
CA ASN A 278 -5.95 36.13 21.16
C ASN A 278 -6.34 35.67 19.74
N LEU A 279 -5.35 35.23 18.97
CA LEU A 279 -5.52 34.80 17.58
C LEU A 279 -6.44 33.58 17.45
N ASP A 280 -6.45 32.66 18.42
CA ASP A 280 -7.36 31.51 18.45
C ASP A 280 -8.83 31.97 18.47
N GLN A 281 -9.16 32.88 19.38
CA GLN A 281 -10.52 33.43 19.49
C GLN A 281 -10.87 34.26 18.25
N LEU A 282 -9.93 35.01 17.70
CA LEU A 282 -10.16 35.77 16.47
C LEU A 282 -10.45 34.85 15.28
N PHE A 283 -9.66 33.79 15.11
CA PHE A 283 -9.87 32.80 14.06
C PHE A 283 -11.20 32.05 14.22
N ASN A 284 -11.53 31.61 15.44
CA ASN A 284 -12.80 30.95 15.71
C ASN A 284 -13.99 31.88 15.45
N ALA A 285 -13.88 33.16 15.79
CA ALA A 285 -14.91 34.15 15.49
C ALA A 285 -15.07 34.34 13.98
N ALA A 286 -13.97 34.60 13.27
CA ALA A 286 -13.98 34.82 11.83
C ALA A 286 -14.56 33.61 11.07
N LYS A 287 -14.13 32.39 11.43
CA LYS A 287 -14.62 31.13 10.84
C LYS A 287 -16.12 30.92 11.03
N ASN A 288 -16.67 31.24 12.20
CA ASN A 288 -18.08 31.01 12.49
C ASN A 288 -18.99 32.12 11.94
N LEU A 289 -18.50 33.36 11.86
CA LEU A 289 -19.26 34.51 11.34
C LEU A 289 -19.14 34.69 9.82
N GLY A 290 -18.11 34.10 9.20
CA GLY A 290 -17.81 34.25 7.77
C GLY A 290 -17.12 35.57 7.40
N GLU A 291 -16.83 36.43 8.38
CA GLU A 291 -16.16 37.72 8.22
C GLU A 291 -15.27 38.01 9.44
N THR A 292 -14.23 38.85 9.29
CA THR A 292 -13.40 39.25 10.44
C THR A 292 -14.17 40.24 11.32
N PRO A 293 -14.47 39.92 12.59
CA PRO A 293 -15.04 40.89 13.52
C PRO A 293 -14.05 42.03 13.80
N GLN A 294 -14.49 43.16 14.35
CA GLN A 294 -13.52 44.18 14.77
C GLN A 294 -12.78 43.70 16.03
N PHE A 295 -11.49 43.98 16.16
CA PHE A 295 -10.70 43.58 17.32
C PHE A 295 -9.57 44.56 17.59
N ASP A 296 -9.04 44.52 18.80
CA ASP A 296 -7.83 45.26 19.19
C ASP A 296 -6.59 44.44 18.80
N GLN A 297 -5.95 44.82 17.70
CA GLN A 297 -4.80 44.11 17.14
C GLN A 297 -3.61 44.05 18.10
N GLU A 298 -3.29 45.13 18.81
CA GLU A 298 -2.18 45.17 19.75
C GLU A 298 -2.42 44.22 20.93
N LYS A 299 -3.62 44.27 21.51
CA LYS A 299 -4.00 43.40 22.62
C LYS A 299 -3.96 41.92 22.21
N VAL A 300 -4.54 41.60 21.05
CA VAL A 300 -4.64 40.23 20.53
C VAL A 300 -3.28 39.64 20.24
N LEU A 301 -2.40 40.37 19.54
CA LEU A 301 -1.07 39.87 19.19
C LEU A 301 -0.20 39.67 20.45
N ASN A 302 -0.18 40.62 21.39
CA ASN A 302 0.64 40.53 22.60
C ASN A 302 0.23 39.34 23.49
N ASN A 303 -1.08 39.11 23.66
CA ASN A 303 -1.58 37.96 24.42
C ASN A 303 -1.27 36.62 23.73
N SER A 304 -1.36 36.58 22.40
CA SER A 304 -1.06 35.36 21.62
C SER A 304 0.41 34.96 21.73
N LEU A 305 1.32 35.94 21.77
CA LEU A 305 2.76 35.73 21.99
C LEU A 305 3.10 35.15 23.37
N GLN A 306 2.21 35.27 24.36
CA GLN A 306 2.40 34.73 25.71
C GLN A 306 1.80 33.33 25.87
N LYS A 307 0.70 33.03 25.16
CA LYS A 307 -0.07 31.79 25.33
C LYS A 307 0.39 30.65 24.43
N SER A 308 0.84 30.94 23.21
CA SER A 308 1.02 29.93 22.15
C SER A 308 2.38 30.03 21.45
N SER A 309 2.77 28.98 20.73
CA SER A 309 4.03 28.90 20.01
C SER A 309 4.07 29.81 18.77
N PHE A 310 5.28 30.07 18.25
CA PHE A 310 5.48 30.84 17.02
C PHE A 310 4.72 30.24 15.84
N GLU A 311 4.84 28.93 15.62
CA GLU A 311 4.23 28.23 14.48
C GLU A 311 2.70 28.27 14.56
N HIS A 312 2.14 28.05 15.74
CA HIS A 312 0.70 28.12 15.96
C HIS A 312 0.14 29.51 15.65
N ASN A 313 0.75 30.55 16.23
CA ASN A 313 0.36 31.94 16.01
C ASN A 313 0.51 32.35 14.54
N PHE A 314 1.59 31.92 13.88
CA PHE A 314 1.83 32.22 12.48
C PHE A 314 0.81 31.54 11.57
N ASN A 315 0.46 30.28 11.82
CA ASN A 315 -0.55 29.54 11.04
C ASN A 315 -1.94 30.16 11.18
N LEU A 316 -2.31 30.62 12.38
CA LEU A 316 -3.56 31.34 12.61
C LEU A 316 -3.56 32.69 11.87
N ALA A 317 -2.48 33.47 11.98
CA ALA A 317 -2.34 34.73 11.25
C ALA A 317 -2.38 34.51 9.73
N ASN A 318 -1.74 33.45 9.22
CA ASN A 318 -1.78 33.10 7.81
C ASN A 318 -3.19 32.75 7.34
N SER A 319 -3.93 31.99 8.13
CA SER A 319 -5.32 31.64 7.81
C SER A 319 -6.23 32.87 7.83
N LEU A 320 -6.02 33.79 8.79
CA LEU A 320 -6.75 35.05 8.87
C LEU A 320 -6.46 35.95 7.65
N ASP A 321 -5.19 36.08 7.26
CA ASP A 321 -4.78 36.89 6.10
C ASP A 321 -5.35 36.31 4.78
N GLN A 322 -5.30 34.98 4.61
CA GLN A 322 -5.76 34.31 3.39
C GLN A 322 -7.27 34.33 3.21
N TYR A 323 -8.02 34.00 4.26
CA TYR A 323 -9.47 33.79 4.15
C TYR A 323 -10.28 35.04 4.51
N PHE A 324 -9.71 35.97 5.27
CA PHE A 324 -10.44 37.12 5.78
C PHE A 324 -9.73 38.48 5.59
N ASN A 325 -8.75 38.52 4.69
CA ASN A 325 -8.10 39.74 4.19
C ASN A 325 -7.51 40.65 5.28
N THR A 326 -6.88 40.04 6.30
CA THR A 326 -6.08 40.74 7.31
C THR A 326 -4.60 40.87 6.91
N ASP A 327 -3.81 41.64 7.66
CA ASP A 327 -2.34 41.70 7.56
C ASP A 327 -1.68 41.43 8.92
N LEU A 328 -2.07 40.33 9.56
CA LEU A 328 -1.63 39.97 10.89
C LEU A 328 -0.25 39.30 10.89
N ARG A 329 0.15 38.64 9.79
CA ARG A 329 1.47 37.98 9.73
C ARG A 329 2.62 38.99 9.82
N SER A 330 2.51 40.12 9.12
CA SER A 330 3.53 41.17 9.11
C SER A 330 3.69 41.76 10.51
N SER A 331 2.58 42.18 11.13
CA SER A 331 2.58 42.72 12.49
C SER A 331 3.01 41.71 13.55
N LEU A 332 2.66 40.42 13.38
CA LEU A 332 3.13 39.36 14.28
C LEU A 332 4.66 39.21 14.23
N MET A 333 5.28 39.28 13.03
CA MET A 333 6.74 39.23 12.90
C MET A 333 7.45 40.42 13.57
N GLU A 334 6.89 41.63 13.43
CA GLU A 334 7.42 42.82 14.08
C GLU A 334 7.40 42.66 15.61
N LYS A 335 6.29 42.18 16.18
CA LYS A 335 6.18 41.93 17.61
C LYS A 335 7.12 40.82 18.12
N PHE A 336 7.35 39.78 17.31
CA PHE A 336 8.36 38.77 17.63
C PHE A 336 9.78 39.37 17.64
N GLU A 337 10.12 40.24 16.69
CA GLU A 337 11.40 40.93 16.65
C GLU A 337 11.62 41.84 17.87
N GLU A 338 10.59 42.60 18.26
CA GLU A 338 10.60 43.43 19.47
C GLU A 338 10.85 42.60 20.73
N LYS A 339 10.09 41.51 20.91
CA LYS A 339 10.20 40.62 22.08
C LYS A 339 11.56 39.92 22.17
N MET A 340 12.13 39.54 21.02
CA MET A 340 13.44 38.87 20.95
C MET A 340 14.62 39.84 21.08
N SER A 341 14.37 41.15 21.04
CA SER A 341 15.38 42.18 21.31
C SER A 341 15.54 42.48 22.80
N ASP A 342 14.64 41.99 23.66
CA ASP A 342 14.78 42.02 25.12
C ASP A 342 15.76 40.91 25.59
N PRO A 343 16.89 41.27 26.24
CA PRO A 343 17.87 40.30 26.74
C PRO A 343 17.33 39.26 27.72
N LYS A 344 16.18 39.51 28.35
CA LYS A 344 15.57 38.62 29.35
C LYS A 344 14.70 37.51 28.73
N THR A 345 14.33 37.63 27.45
CA THR A 345 13.43 36.68 26.77
C THR A 345 14.23 35.81 25.80
N GLN A 346 14.89 34.76 26.30
CA GLN A 346 15.52 33.74 25.45
C GLN A 346 14.46 32.78 24.87
N SER A 347 13.64 33.24 23.93
CA SER A 347 12.95 32.29 23.05
C SER A 347 13.89 31.93 21.90
N ASN A 348 14.45 30.72 21.91
CA ASN A 348 15.26 30.21 20.80
C ASN A 348 14.32 29.86 19.62
N LEU A 349 14.13 30.81 18.70
CA LEU A 349 13.54 30.51 17.40
C LEU A 349 14.52 29.65 16.59
N SER A 350 14.04 28.51 16.11
CA SER A 350 14.86 27.61 15.28
C SER A 350 14.92 28.12 13.84
N LEU A 351 16.00 27.76 13.13
CA LEU A 351 16.12 28.03 11.69
C LEU A 351 15.00 27.33 10.89
N GLU A 352 14.58 26.15 11.33
CA GLU A 352 13.51 25.38 10.70
C GLU A 352 12.14 26.08 10.82
N SER A 353 11.78 26.55 12.01
CA SER A 353 10.51 27.25 12.22
C SER A 353 10.43 28.54 11.42
N LEU A 354 11.55 29.28 11.30
CA LEU A 354 11.61 30.53 10.51
C LEU A 354 11.57 30.28 9.00
N THR A 355 12.14 29.18 8.51
CA THR A 355 12.16 28.85 7.08
C THR A 355 10.82 28.28 6.62
N LYS A 356 10.17 27.42 7.42
CA LYS A 356 8.80 26.95 7.17
C LYS A 356 7.79 28.10 7.07
N ASN A 357 7.97 29.14 7.88
CA ASN A 357 7.05 30.27 8.00
C ASN A 357 7.66 31.56 7.41
N ALA A 358 8.34 31.46 6.27
CA ALA A 358 9.09 32.58 5.71
C ALA A 358 8.22 33.63 5.01
N ILE A 359 8.49 34.91 5.33
CA ILE A 359 7.88 36.08 4.70
C ILE A 359 8.98 37.01 4.19
N ALA A 360 8.73 37.65 3.04
CA ALA A 360 9.58 38.72 2.54
C ALA A 360 9.40 40.01 3.35
N SER A 361 9.96 40.05 4.57
CA SER A 361 9.94 41.23 5.44
C SER A 361 11.31 41.51 6.04
N LYS A 362 11.53 42.76 6.47
CA LYS A 362 12.76 43.16 7.16
C LYS A 362 12.90 42.44 8.51
N SER A 363 11.80 42.31 9.25
CA SER A 363 11.77 41.64 10.55
C SER A 363 12.11 40.16 10.46
N TRP A 364 11.59 39.46 9.45
CA TRP A 364 11.97 38.06 9.20
C TRP A 364 13.46 37.90 8.92
N ASN A 365 14.03 38.76 8.05
CA ASN A 365 15.46 38.73 7.73
C ASN A 365 16.34 38.93 8.99
N ASN A 366 15.94 39.83 9.88
CA ASN A 366 16.65 40.09 11.12
C ASN A 366 16.58 38.90 12.08
N LEU A 367 15.40 38.30 12.25
CA LEU A 367 15.20 37.10 13.07
C LEU A 367 16.01 35.91 12.55
N PHE A 368 15.99 35.68 11.23
CA PHE A 368 16.77 34.62 10.59
C PHE A 368 18.28 34.80 10.80
N ASN A 369 18.80 36.01 10.57
CA ASN A 369 20.23 36.29 10.77
C ASN A 369 20.66 36.09 12.24
N LYS A 370 19.83 36.51 13.21
CA LYS A 370 20.09 36.28 14.64
C LYS A 370 20.10 34.77 14.96
N ALA A 371 19.12 34.02 14.45
CA ALA A 371 19.04 32.57 14.64
C ALA A 371 20.27 31.85 14.04
N LEU A 372 20.70 32.24 12.85
CA LEU A 372 21.89 31.69 12.19
C LEU A 372 23.16 32.02 12.98
N GLN A 373 23.33 33.25 13.45
CA GLN A 373 24.47 33.63 14.28
C GLN A 373 24.52 32.84 15.59
N ASN A 374 23.37 32.59 16.22
CA ASN A 374 23.29 31.74 17.41
C ASN A 374 23.68 30.30 17.10
N ALA A 375 23.22 29.73 15.97
CA ALA A 375 23.60 28.39 15.53
C ALA A 375 25.11 28.28 15.26
N VAL A 376 25.71 29.30 14.62
CA VAL A 376 27.17 29.36 14.39
C VAL A 376 27.92 29.43 15.72
N LYS A 377 27.54 30.32 16.65
CA LYS A 377 28.18 30.41 17.98
C LYS A 377 28.07 29.12 18.77
N ASN A 378 26.91 28.46 18.72
CA ASN A 378 26.72 27.17 19.38
C ASN A 378 27.65 26.12 18.79
N THR A 379 27.84 26.11 17.46
CA THR A 379 28.75 25.20 16.75
C THR A 379 30.22 25.48 17.09
N GLU A 380 30.62 26.75 17.16
CA GLU A 380 31.97 27.16 17.55
C GLU A 380 32.34 26.72 18.98
N ASN A 381 31.35 26.64 19.88
CA ASN A 381 31.55 26.19 21.26
C ASN A 381 31.54 24.66 21.44
N GLN A 382 31.27 23.88 20.39
CA GLN A 382 31.29 22.41 20.45
C GLN A 382 32.73 21.86 20.43
N LYS A 383 32.94 20.70 21.06
CA LYS A 383 34.25 20.02 21.07
C LYS A 383 34.70 19.57 19.67
N GLN A 384 33.76 19.15 18.82
CA GLN A 384 33.98 18.71 17.44
C GLN A 384 33.37 19.73 16.47
N GLN A 385 34.08 20.84 16.26
CA GLN A 385 33.61 21.95 15.43
C GLN A 385 33.35 21.53 13.97
N PHE A 386 34.18 20.63 13.39
CA PHE A 386 34.02 20.20 12.00
C PHE A 386 32.74 19.39 11.76
N GLU A 387 32.39 18.45 12.64
CA GLU A 387 31.11 17.74 12.55
C GLU A 387 29.91 18.68 12.77
N GLY A 388 30.04 19.63 13.70
CA GLY A 388 29.02 20.63 13.93
C GLY A 388 28.77 21.50 12.69
N PHE A 389 29.82 21.95 11.99
CA PHE A 389 29.70 22.72 10.76
C PHE A 389 29.25 21.89 9.56
N LYS A 390 29.61 20.59 9.47
CA LYS A 390 29.03 19.65 8.49
C LYS A 390 27.52 19.53 8.68
N SER A 391 27.07 19.30 9.91
CA SER A 391 25.65 19.21 10.27
C SER A 391 24.91 20.51 9.95
N LEU A 392 25.47 21.67 10.31
CA LEU A 392 24.89 22.98 9.99
C LEU A 392 24.81 23.23 8.47
N SER A 393 25.85 22.86 7.71
CA SER A 393 25.86 22.99 6.24
C SER A 393 24.77 22.13 5.60
N HIS A 394 24.60 20.89 6.07
CA HIS A 394 23.55 20.00 5.62
C HIS A 394 22.16 20.51 5.99
N GLN A 395 21.96 20.96 7.22
CA GLN A 395 20.69 21.57 7.65
C GLN A 395 20.33 22.76 6.77
N LEU A 396 21.26 23.68 6.49
CA LEU A 396 21.00 24.83 5.63
C LEU A 396 20.70 24.43 4.18
N GLN A 397 21.39 23.43 3.64
CA GLN A 397 21.12 22.89 2.31
C GLN A 397 19.71 22.28 2.23
N GLN A 398 19.30 21.50 3.24
CA GLN A 398 17.96 20.91 3.31
C GLN A 398 16.88 21.97 3.46
N LEU A 399 17.11 22.98 4.30
CA LEU A 399 16.17 24.09 4.47
C LEU A 399 16.06 24.94 3.20
N MET A 400 17.17 25.16 2.48
CA MET A 400 17.16 25.86 1.19
C MET A 400 16.33 25.12 0.15
N ASN A 401 16.49 23.79 0.06
CA ASN A 401 15.78 22.95 -0.92
C ASN A 401 14.29 22.77 -0.57
N SER A 402 13.93 22.81 0.72
CA SER A 402 12.55 22.65 1.18
C SER A 402 11.78 23.98 1.32
N CYS A 403 12.43 25.14 1.19
CA CYS A 403 11.76 26.43 1.33
C CYS A 403 10.88 26.73 0.12
N GLN A 404 9.55 26.79 0.31
CA GLN A 404 8.60 27.23 -0.71
C GLN A 404 8.79 28.71 -1.11
N ASN A 405 9.37 29.51 -0.21
CA ASN A 405 9.58 30.94 -0.42
C ASN A 405 10.94 31.21 -1.10
N VAL A 406 10.90 31.76 -2.32
CA VAL A 406 12.09 32.08 -3.11
C VAL A 406 13.03 33.05 -2.38
N HIS A 407 12.50 34.06 -1.67
CA HIS A 407 13.31 35.01 -0.91
C HIS A 407 14.10 34.33 0.20
N CYS A 408 13.47 33.39 0.91
CA CYS A 408 14.12 32.56 1.93
C CYS A 408 15.27 31.74 1.33
N SER A 409 15.02 31.00 0.24
CA SER A 409 16.05 30.18 -0.41
C SER A 409 17.27 31.01 -0.84
N GLN A 410 17.05 32.20 -1.41
CA GLN A 410 18.11 33.10 -1.83
C GLN A 410 18.94 33.61 -0.64
N LYS A 411 18.29 33.94 0.47
CA LYS A 411 18.97 34.41 1.69
C LYS A 411 19.81 33.31 2.33
N ILE A 412 19.33 32.08 2.33
CA ILE A 412 20.12 30.92 2.79
C ILE A 412 21.31 30.70 1.85
N SER A 413 21.10 30.72 0.53
CA SER A 413 22.15 30.54 -0.47
C SER A 413 23.30 31.54 -0.32
N GLN A 414 23.00 32.81 -0.02
CA GLN A 414 24.02 33.84 0.25
C GLN A 414 24.89 33.55 1.48
N LYS A 415 24.41 32.73 2.42
CA LYS A 415 25.11 32.39 3.68
C LYS A 415 25.83 31.05 3.63
N ILE A 416 25.43 30.14 2.75
CA ILE A 416 26.07 28.82 2.59
C ILE A 416 27.59 28.89 2.38
N PRO A 417 28.14 29.74 1.49
CA PRO A 417 29.59 29.80 1.27
C PRO A 417 30.39 30.12 2.55
N GLU A 418 29.86 31.01 3.39
CA GLU A 418 30.49 31.37 4.67
C GLU A 418 30.55 30.17 5.64
N ILE A 419 29.47 29.37 5.69
CA ILE A 419 29.39 28.19 6.54
C ILE A 419 30.25 27.04 6.00
N VAL A 420 30.29 26.84 4.67
CA VAL A 420 31.17 25.87 3.99
C VAL A 420 32.64 26.17 4.30
N ARG A 421 33.04 27.43 4.21
CA ARG A 421 34.40 27.85 4.58
C ARG A 421 34.72 27.58 6.04
N LYS A 422 33.79 27.88 6.97
CA LYS A 422 33.95 27.55 8.39
C LYS A 422 34.08 26.04 8.63
N ALA A 423 33.37 25.21 7.87
CA ALA A 423 33.50 23.75 7.94
C ALA A 423 34.93 23.30 7.58
N ILE A 424 35.47 23.81 6.47
CA ILE A 424 36.86 23.51 6.03
C ILE A 424 37.88 24.01 7.07
N ASP A 425 37.75 25.27 7.51
CA ASP A 425 38.69 25.89 8.44
C ASP A 425 38.74 25.16 9.80
N SER A 426 37.65 24.50 10.19
CA SER A 426 37.54 23.74 11.45
C SER A 426 38.19 22.35 11.45
N ALA A 427 38.61 21.83 10.29
CA ALA A 427 39.33 20.57 10.18
C ALA A 427 40.72 20.66 10.85
N LYS A 428 41.09 19.66 11.66
CA LYS A 428 42.34 19.66 12.44
C LYS A 428 43.42 18.73 11.87
N ASP A 429 43.06 17.81 10.99
CA ASP A 429 43.97 16.86 10.36
C ASP A 429 43.54 16.54 8.91
N SER A 430 44.42 15.89 8.15
CA SER A 430 44.23 15.55 6.74
C SER A 430 42.99 14.68 6.48
N ASN A 431 42.66 13.78 7.40
CA ASN A 431 41.52 12.89 7.28
C ASN A 431 40.20 13.65 7.47
N GLN A 432 40.14 14.55 8.46
CA GLN A 432 39.00 15.43 8.71
C GLN A 432 38.76 16.37 7.53
N LEU A 433 39.83 16.89 6.91
CA LEU A 433 39.68 17.75 5.73
C LEU A 433 39.10 16.95 4.54
N ARG A 434 39.62 15.75 4.27
CA ARG A 434 39.11 14.86 3.21
C ARG A 434 37.64 14.52 3.43
N ASP A 435 37.30 14.04 4.63
CA ASP A 435 35.92 13.70 5.01
C ASP A 435 34.97 14.91 4.88
N THR A 436 35.41 16.10 5.31
CA THR A 436 34.61 17.33 5.19
C THR A 436 34.35 17.70 3.73
N VAL A 437 35.38 17.68 2.88
CA VAL A 437 35.26 18.02 1.46
C VAL A 437 34.36 17.02 0.72
N GLU A 438 34.54 15.73 0.96
CA GLU A 438 33.72 14.67 0.38
C GLU A 438 32.26 14.76 0.82
N PHE A 439 32.03 14.98 2.11
CA PHE A 439 30.69 15.18 2.66
C PHE A 439 29.98 16.37 2.00
N LEU A 440 30.65 17.53 1.91
CA LEU A 440 30.08 18.74 1.31
C LEU A 440 29.70 18.49 -0.15
N ARG A 441 30.57 17.83 -0.93
CA ARG A 441 30.29 17.45 -2.32
C ARG A 441 29.11 16.50 -2.42
N LYS A 442 29.02 15.49 -1.54
CA LYS A 442 27.92 14.52 -1.50
C LYS A 442 26.57 15.18 -1.28
N ILE A 443 26.51 16.24 -0.47
CA ILE A 443 25.27 17.02 -0.25
C ILE A 443 25.05 18.11 -1.31
N GLY A 444 25.84 18.14 -2.39
CA GLY A 444 25.67 19.08 -3.50
C GLY A 444 26.27 20.48 -3.27
N LEU A 445 27.03 20.68 -2.20
CA LEU A 445 27.77 21.92 -1.95
C LEU A 445 29.17 21.81 -2.54
N LYS A 446 29.61 22.83 -3.28
CA LYS A 446 30.94 22.85 -3.91
C LYS A 446 31.88 23.72 -3.07
N PRO A 447 32.86 23.15 -2.36
CA PRO A 447 33.88 23.93 -1.67
C PRO A 447 34.79 24.64 -2.68
N GLU A 448 35.25 25.84 -2.34
CA GLU A 448 36.18 26.59 -3.18
C GLU A 448 37.57 25.92 -3.18
N PRO A 449 38.20 25.70 -4.36
CA PRO A 449 39.51 25.07 -4.47
C PRO A 449 40.61 25.75 -3.64
N GLU A 450 40.57 27.09 -3.54
CA GLU A 450 41.54 27.86 -2.79
C GLU A 450 41.44 27.62 -1.27
N ASP A 451 40.23 27.38 -0.75
CA ASP A 451 40.04 27.06 0.67
C ASP A 451 40.59 25.67 1.01
N ILE A 452 40.38 24.67 0.13
CA ILE A 452 40.96 23.33 0.27
C ILE A 452 42.48 23.38 0.23
N LYS A 453 43.04 24.11 -0.75
CA LYS A 453 44.49 24.23 -0.93
C LYS A 453 45.16 24.93 0.25
N ARG A 454 44.56 26.03 0.73
CA ARG A 454 45.01 26.76 1.91
C ARG A 454 45.06 25.84 3.13
N LYS A 455 43.95 25.14 3.40
CA LYS A 455 43.86 24.28 4.58
C LYS A 455 44.73 23.02 4.48
N GLY A 456 44.80 22.39 3.31
CA GLY A 456 45.65 21.21 3.08
C GLY A 456 47.13 21.51 3.31
N LYS A 457 47.60 22.70 2.88
CA LYS A 457 48.96 23.17 3.16
C LYS A 457 49.20 23.45 4.64
N GLU A 458 48.24 24.06 5.34
CA GLU A 458 48.33 24.26 6.80
C GLU A 458 48.45 22.93 7.56
N LEU A 459 47.86 21.85 7.04
CA LEU A 459 47.85 20.51 7.65
C LEU A 459 49.00 19.60 7.20
N ASN A 460 49.95 20.11 6.39
CA ASN A 460 51.07 19.34 5.81
C ASN A 460 50.62 18.10 5.00
N MET A 461 49.51 18.18 4.28
CA MET A 461 49.08 17.13 3.34
C MET A 461 50.04 17.04 2.14
N ASP A 462 50.18 15.84 1.58
CA ASP A 462 50.94 15.64 0.34
C ASP A 462 50.27 16.36 -0.82
N GLU A 463 51.05 16.93 -1.74
CA GLU A 463 50.49 17.69 -2.86
C GLU A 463 49.57 16.81 -3.73
N ASP A 464 49.90 15.53 -3.93
CA ASP A 464 49.05 14.60 -4.71
C ASP A 464 47.69 14.41 -4.03
N GLU A 465 47.64 14.37 -2.69
CA GLU A 465 46.40 14.24 -1.92
C GLU A 465 45.55 15.53 -1.96
N ILE A 466 46.19 16.70 -1.93
CA ILE A 466 45.49 17.99 -2.06
C ILE A 466 44.90 18.12 -3.46
N TYR A 467 45.65 17.74 -4.50
CA TYR A 467 45.16 17.76 -5.88
C TYR A 467 44.01 16.77 -6.09
N GLU A 468 44.07 15.58 -5.51
CA GLU A 468 42.97 14.60 -5.53
C GLU A 468 41.68 15.17 -4.92
N LEU A 469 41.79 15.98 -3.85
CA LEU A 469 40.64 16.69 -3.26
C LEU A 469 40.11 17.82 -4.14
N ILE A 470 40.95 18.46 -4.95
CA ILE A 470 40.56 19.57 -5.82
C ILE A 470 39.96 19.03 -7.13
N GLU A 471 40.78 18.40 -8.00
CA GLU A 471 40.37 17.72 -9.24
C GLU A 471 41.42 16.66 -9.65
N PRO A 472 41.02 15.40 -9.92
CA PRO A 472 41.95 14.36 -10.39
C PRO A 472 42.49 14.69 -11.80
N ASN A 473 43.77 14.39 -12.06
CA ASN A 473 44.39 14.60 -13.37
C ASN A 473 45.08 13.33 -13.91
N TYR A 474 45.23 13.23 -15.23
CA TYR A 474 45.85 12.09 -15.91
C TYR A 474 47.27 11.77 -15.40
N GLN A 475 48.05 12.81 -15.06
CA GLN A 475 49.43 12.65 -14.64
C GLN A 475 49.56 11.92 -13.29
N LEU A 476 48.62 12.18 -12.37
CA LEU A 476 48.50 11.48 -11.10
C LEU A 476 48.19 9.99 -11.33
N LEU A 477 47.19 9.69 -12.16
CA LEU A 477 46.83 8.32 -12.50
C LEU A 477 48.03 7.57 -13.10
N LYS A 478 48.73 8.18 -14.08
CA LYS A 478 49.92 7.59 -14.69
C LYS A 478 51.03 7.30 -13.67
N ASN A 479 51.32 8.26 -12.80
CA ASN A 479 52.34 8.11 -11.76
C ASN A 479 52.00 6.97 -10.76
N LEU A 480 50.71 6.82 -10.39
CA LEU A 480 50.25 5.73 -9.53
C LEU A 480 50.39 4.36 -10.20
N VAL A 481 50.07 4.27 -11.50
CA VAL A 481 50.22 3.04 -12.30
C VAL A 481 51.70 2.65 -12.42
N GLU A 482 52.59 3.60 -12.72
CA GLU A 482 54.03 3.36 -12.87
C GLU A 482 54.70 2.93 -11.56
N LYS A 483 54.33 3.56 -10.44
CA LYS A 483 54.95 3.28 -9.13
C LYS A 483 54.30 2.13 -8.36
N ASN A 484 53.21 1.57 -8.88
CA ASN A 484 52.42 0.53 -8.21
C ASN A 484 52.04 0.90 -6.76
N LYS A 485 51.46 2.11 -6.60
CA LYS A 485 51.14 2.71 -5.29
C LYS A 485 49.63 2.81 -4.99
N ALA A 486 48.81 2.14 -5.79
CA ALA A 486 47.35 2.15 -5.66
C ALA A 486 46.80 0.76 -5.94
N ASP A 487 45.77 0.37 -5.19
CA ASP A 487 45.01 -0.86 -5.40
C ASP A 487 43.97 -0.69 -6.52
N PHE A 488 43.31 -1.81 -6.86
CA PHE A 488 42.32 -1.86 -7.93
C PHE A 488 41.19 -0.83 -7.73
N GLU A 489 40.60 -0.75 -6.54
CA GLU A 489 39.47 0.14 -6.24
C GLU A 489 39.86 1.62 -6.41
N ARG A 490 41.03 2.02 -5.90
CA ARG A 490 41.52 3.39 -6.05
C ARG A 490 41.79 3.74 -7.51
N LEU A 491 42.39 2.83 -8.26
CA LEU A 491 42.67 3.04 -9.68
C LEU A 491 41.37 3.13 -10.51
N GLN A 492 40.41 2.24 -10.25
CA GLN A 492 39.13 2.23 -10.92
C GLN A 492 38.35 3.53 -10.66
N GLY A 493 38.31 4.00 -9.40
CA GLY A 493 37.65 5.24 -9.04
C GLY A 493 38.25 6.48 -9.72
N LEU A 494 39.58 6.52 -9.87
CA LEU A 494 40.27 7.59 -10.61
C LEU A 494 39.99 7.51 -12.12
N ILE A 495 40.00 6.31 -12.70
CA ILE A 495 39.70 6.08 -14.12
C ILE A 495 38.28 6.55 -14.44
N GLU A 496 37.28 6.19 -13.63
CA GLU A 496 35.89 6.58 -13.85
C GLU A 496 35.69 8.10 -13.77
N ARG A 497 36.35 8.77 -12.81
CA ARG A 497 36.35 10.25 -12.72
C ARG A 497 37.04 10.92 -13.91
N LEU A 498 37.96 10.23 -14.57
CA LEU A 498 38.75 10.73 -15.70
C LEU A 498 38.24 10.25 -17.06
N LYS A 499 37.12 9.53 -17.15
CA LYS A 499 36.65 8.85 -18.36
C LYS A 499 36.63 9.73 -19.61
N ASP A 500 36.16 10.97 -19.49
CA ASP A 500 36.05 11.91 -20.62
C ASP A 500 37.42 12.37 -21.15
N SER A 501 38.45 12.25 -20.31
CA SER A 501 39.83 12.63 -20.63
C SER A 501 40.70 11.45 -21.09
N LEU A 502 40.20 10.20 -21.01
CA LEU A 502 40.93 8.99 -21.36
C LEU A 502 40.64 8.58 -22.80
N ASN A 503 41.44 9.10 -23.74
CA ASN A 503 41.40 8.68 -25.14
C ASN A 503 42.19 7.37 -25.37
N LYS A 504 42.05 6.78 -26.56
CA LYS A 504 42.73 5.54 -26.96
C LYS A 504 44.26 5.57 -26.77
N GLU A 505 44.90 6.71 -27.01
CA GLU A 505 46.35 6.86 -26.85
C GLU A 505 46.76 6.85 -25.37
N ARG A 506 46.01 7.55 -24.51
CA ARG A 506 46.23 7.56 -23.06
C ARG A 506 45.99 6.20 -22.41
N ILE A 507 44.95 5.49 -22.84
CA ILE A 507 44.71 4.11 -22.38
C ILE A 507 45.89 3.22 -22.78
N LYS A 508 46.38 3.32 -24.03
CA LYS A 508 47.55 2.57 -24.49
C LYS A 508 48.81 2.91 -23.68
N ASP A 509 49.04 4.18 -23.39
CA ASP A 509 50.16 4.65 -22.55
C ASP A 509 50.07 4.07 -21.13
N LEU A 510 48.90 4.13 -20.49
CA LEU A 510 48.67 3.52 -19.17
C LEU A 510 48.86 1.99 -19.19
N ILE A 511 48.38 1.29 -20.23
CA ILE A 511 48.62 -0.15 -20.40
C ILE A 511 50.11 -0.44 -20.55
N SER A 512 50.85 0.37 -21.29
CA SER A 512 52.30 0.20 -21.45
C SER A 512 53.05 0.39 -20.13
N SER A 513 52.67 1.41 -19.35
CA SER A 513 53.21 1.64 -18.01
C SER A 513 52.87 0.49 -17.06
N ALA A 514 51.63 -0.02 -17.10
CA ALA A 514 51.16 -1.11 -16.26
C ALA A 514 51.84 -2.46 -16.57
N LEU A 515 52.04 -2.78 -17.86
CA LEU A 515 52.79 -3.98 -18.28
C LEU A 515 54.26 -3.88 -17.85
N SER A 516 54.87 -2.70 -18.04
CA SER A 516 56.28 -2.47 -17.68
C SER A 516 56.54 -2.56 -16.18
N SER A 517 55.61 -2.05 -15.36
CA SER A 517 55.70 -2.11 -13.89
C SER A 517 55.16 -3.41 -13.28
N GLY A 518 54.56 -4.30 -14.10
CA GLY A 518 53.91 -5.51 -13.62
C GLY A 518 52.68 -5.25 -12.74
N ASN A 519 52.05 -4.08 -12.88
CA ASN A 519 50.93 -3.65 -12.05
C ASN A 519 49.63 -4.33 -12.50
N ARG A 520 49.32 -5.47 -11.88
CA ARG A 520 48.13 -6.27 -12.18
C ARG A 520 46.83 -5.52 -11.87
N ASP A 521 46.80 -4.74 -10.80
CA ASP A 521 45.60 -3.98 -10.39
C ASP A 521 45.27 -2.90 -11.43
N ALA A 522 46.27 -2.24 -12.00
CA ALA A 522 46.10 -1.30 -13.10
C ALA A 522 45.61 -1.97 -14.39
N LEU A 523 46.17 -3.13 -14.75
CA LEU A 523 45.72 -3.89 -15.93
C LEU A 523 44.28 -4.37 -15.75
N GLY A 524 43.92 -4.81 -14.55
CA GLY A 524 42.55 -5.15 -14.18
C GLY A 524 41.63 -3.93 -14.31
N ALA A 525 41.96 -2.82 -13.67
CA ALA A 525 41.13 -1.62 -13.65
C ALA A 525 40.89 -1.06 -15.08
N LEU A 526 41.92 -1.04 -15.92
CA LEU A 526 41.80 -0.63 -17.33
C LEU A 526 40.95 -1.62 -18.15
N GLY A 527 41.08 -2.92 -17.91
CA GLY A 527 40.27 -3.95 -18.57
C GLY A 527 38.80 -3.95 -18.16
N HIS A 528 38.49 -3.56 -16.91
CA HIS A 528 37.12 -3.35 -16.44
C HIS A 528 36.49 -2.04 -16.95
N PHE A 529 37.31 -1.05 -17.29
CA PHE A 529 36.87 0.22 -17.88
C PHE A 529 36.55 0.09 -19.39
N ASP A 530 37.49 -0.43 -20.18
CA ASP A 530 37.31 -0.69 -21.61
C ASP A 530 38.12 -1.92 -22.02
N LEU A 531 37.46 -3.08 -22.06
CA LEU A 531 38.10 -4.36 -22.33
C LEU A 531 38.71 -4.40 -23.73
N ASN A 532 38.06 -3.79 -24.71
CA ASN A 532 38.51 -3.83 -26.11
C ASN A 532 39.80 -3.01 -26.28
N GLN A 533 39.82 -1.78 -25.78
CA GLN A 533 41.02 -0.93 -25.86
C GLN A 533 42.16 -1.47 -25.00
N ALA A 534 41.87 -2.05 -23.83
CA ALA A 534 42.89 -2.66 -22.98
C ALA A 534 43.57 -3.84 -23.68
N LEU A 535 42.80 -4.74 -24.31
CA LEU A 535 43.34 -5.89 -25.04
C LEU A 535 44.11 -5.48 -26.30
N HIS A 536 43.57 -4.56 -27.12
CA HIS A 536 44.30 -4.04 -28.28
C HIS A 536 45.56 -3.26 -27.88
N GLY A 537 45.49 -2.49 -26.79
CA GLY A 537 46.64 -1.82 -26.19
C GLY A 537 47.72 -2.82 -25.83
N ALA A 538 47.37 -3.85 -25.07
CA ALA A 538 48.31 -4.90 -24.64
C ALA A 538 48.87 -5.72 -25.81
N GLN A 539 48.03 -6.04 -26.81
CA GLN A 539 48.46 -6.69 -28.05
C GLN A 539 49.51 -5.86 -28.80
N SER A 540 49.34 -4.54 -28.84
CA SER A 540 50.28 -3.65 -29.53
C SER A 540 51.63 -3.47 -28.81
N VAL A 541 51.69 -3.81 -27.51
CA VAL A 541 52.91 -3.66 -26.68
C VAL A 541 53.66 -4.99 -26.55
N GLU A 542 52.98 -6.06 -26.12
CA GLU A 542 53.59 -7.38 -25.85
C GLU A 542 52.92 -8.54 -26.62
N GLY A 543 52.09 -8.26 -27.62
CA GLY A 543 51.44 -9.29 -28.42
C GLY A 543 50.47 -10.17 -27.62
N GLU A 544 50.48 -11.48 -27.88
CA GLU A 544 49.59 -12.43 -27.22
C GLU A 544 49.88 -12.59 -25.72
N GLU A 545 51.14 -12.44 -25.31
CA GLU A 545 51.53 -12.49 -23.89
C GLU A 545 50.91 -11.33 -23.10
N GLY A 546 50.94 -10.12 -23.66
CA GLY A 546 50.31 -8.94 -23.09
C GLY A 546 48.80 -9.11 -22.90
N MET A 547 48.11 -9.63 -23.92
CA MET A 547 46.68 -9.92 -23.81
C MET A 547 46.40 -10.95 -22.69
N ASN A 548 47.20 -12.01 -22.58
CA ASN A 548 47.04 -13.00 -21.51
C ASN A 548 47.27 -12.40 -20.12
N LYS A 549 48.21 -11.46 -19.95
CA LYS A 549 48.44 -10.75 -18.67
C LYS A 549 47.24 -9.89 -18.27
N VAL A 550 46.60 -9.20 -19.22
CA VAL A 550 45.36 -8.45 -18.97
C VAL A 550 44.26 -9.40 -18.52
N VAL A 551 44.00 -10.48 -19.27
CA VAL A 551 42.96 -11.47 -18.95
C VAL A 551 43.18 -12.08 -17.56
N ALA A 552 44.41 -12.43 -17.22
CA ALA A 552 44.77 -12.97 -15.90
C ALA A 552 44.67 -11.94 -14.76
N SER A 553 44.46 -10.67 -15.07
CA SER A 553 44.28 -9.58 -14.11
C SER A 553 42.81 -9.13 -13.98
N LEU A 554 41.93 -9.57 -14.88
CA LEU A 554 40.48 -9.28 -14.82
C LEU A 554 39.81 -9.87 -13.57
N SER A 555 40.42 -10.86 -12.92
CA SER A 555 39.94 -11.44 -11.66
C SER A 555 40.14 -10.54 -10.44
N ALA A 556 40.87 -9.43 -10.55
CA ALA A 556 41.17 -8.53 -9.42
C ALA A 556 40.01 -7.57 -9.07
N GLY A 557 38.98 -7.49 -9.91
CA GLY A 557 37.84 -6.58 -9.74
C GLY A 557 36.55 -7.23 -9.29
N SER A 558 35.52 -6.41 -9.03
CA SER A 558 34.16 -6.90 -8.81
C SER A 558 33.66 -7.63 -10.06
N GLY A 559 32.95 -8.75 -9.87
CA GLY A 559 32.40 -9.59 -10.96
C GLY A 559 31.56 -8.85 -12.00
N GLU A 560 31.10 -7.69 -11.57
CA GLU A 560 30.06 -6.88 -12.16
C GLU A 560 30.44 -6.24 -13.49
N ASN A 561 31.57 -5.52 -13.47
CA ASN A 561 32.01 -4.74 -14.62
C ASN A 561 32.52 -5.65 -15.73
N LEU A 562 33.14 -6.80 -15.40
CA LEU A 562 33.59 -7.74 -16.42
C LEU A 562 32.42 -8.29 -17.25
N LEU A 563 31.29 -8.59 -16.60
CA LEU A 563 30.10 -9.08 -17.29
C LEU A 563 29.56 -8.01 -18.25
N LYS A 564 29.46 -6.76 -17.80
CA LYS A 564 29.08 -5.64 -18.67
C LYS A 564 30.01 -5.54 -19.89
N GLN A 565 31.32 -5.52 -19.67
CA GLN A 565 32.32 -5.45 -20.73
C GLN A 565 32.24 -6.64 -21.70
N TRP A 566 31.93 -7.85 -21.21
CA TRP A 566 31.69 -9.03 -22.04
C TRP A 566 30.52 -8.81 -23.02
N PHE A 567 29.36 -8.38 -22.53
CA PHE A 567 28.18 -8.17 -23.39
C PHE A 567 28.40 -7.08 -24.45
N ILE A 568 29.17 -6.03 -24.11
CA ILE A 568 29.50 -4.94 -25.04
C ILE A 568 30.51 -5.40 -26.10
N HIS A 569 31.60 -6.06 -25.71
CA HIS A 569 32.77 -6.23 -26.59
C HIS A 569 33.01 -7.65 -27.12
N ARG A 570 32.29 -8.69 -26.67
CA ARG A 570 32.52 -10.10 -27.08
C ARG A 570 32.55 -10.37 -28.59
N LYS A 571 31.92 -9.52 -29.42
CA LYS A 571 31.92 -9.66 -30.88
C LYS A 571 33.26 -9.24 -31.50
N ASP A 572 33.94 -8.29 -30.86
CA ASP A 572 35.20 -7.70 -31.33
C ASP A 572 36.43 -8.39 -30.71
N LEU A 573 36.22 -9.30 -29.76
CA LEU A 573 37.31 -10.03 -29.11
C LEU A 573 37.94 -11.08 -30.04
N PRO A 574 39.28 -11.17 -30.10
CA PRO A 574 39.99 -12.26 -30.77
C PRO A 574 39.62 -13.63 -30.20
N ASP A 575 39.45 -14.65 -31.06
CA ASP A 575 38.95 -15.99 -30.66
C ASP A 575 39.79 -16.65 -29.55
N ASN A 576 41.12 -16.48 -29.58
CA ASN A 576 42.04 -17.06 -28.59
C ASN A 576 41.84 -16.50 -27.17
N VAL A 577 41.44 -15.23 -27.05
CA VAL A 577 41.18 -14.55 -25.79
C VAL A 577 39.71 -14.65 -25.40
N LYS A 578 38.81 -14.62 -26.39
CA LYS A 578 37.36 -14.67 -26.22
C LYS A 578 36.91 -15.86 -25.38
N GLN A 579 37.43 -17.06 -25.65
CA GLN A 579 37.08 -18.23 -24.84
C GLN A 579 37.53 -18.08 -23.38
N LYS A 580 38.73 -17.54 -23.14
CA LYS A 580 39.25 -17.32 -21.77
C LYS A 580 38.42 -16.30 -21.01
N VAL A 581 38.05 -15.21 -21.66
CA VAL A 581 37.17 -14.18 -21.07
C VAL A 581 35.76 -14.75 -20.83
N LYS A 582 35.24 -15.59 -21.74
CA LYS A 582 33.95 -16.27 -21.55
C LYS A 582 33.96 -17.16 -20.31
N GLU A 583 35.00 -17.97 -20.11
CA GLU A 583 35.12 -18.82 -18.92
C GLU A 583 35.21 -18.00 -17.62
N LEU A 584 35.94 -16.87 -17.64
CA LEU A 584 35.99 -15.96 -16.49
C LEU A 584 34.63 -15.31 -16.22
N ALA A 585 33.96 -14.84 -17.27
CA ALA A 585 32.61 -14.27 -17.17
C ALA A 585 31.61 -15.32 -16.65
N LYS A 586 31.66 -16.56 -17.14
CA LYS A 586 30.84 -17.70 -16.66
C LYS A 586 31.05 -17.93 -15.18
N LYS A 587 32.30 -18.04 -14.75
CA LYS A 587 32.63 -18.22 -13.34
C LYS A 587 32.11 -17.06 -12.48
N MET A 588 32.33 -15.82 -12.90
CA MET A 588 31.85 -14.63 -12.18
C MET A 588 30.33 -14.58 -12.10
N LEU A 589 29.62 -14.89 -13.20
CA LEU A 589 28.16 -14.91 -13.25
C LEU A 589 27.57 -15.94 -12.26
N ILE A 590 28.18 -17.13 -12.20
CA ILE A 590 27.80 -18.18 -11.25
C ILE A 590 28.12 -17.77 -9.80
N ASP A 591 29.31 -17.24 -9.55
CA ASP A 591 29.74 -16.80 -8.22
C ASP A 591 28.82 -15.70 -7.67
N LEU A 592 28.44 -14.72 -8.52
CA LEU A 592 27.45 -13.70 -8.18
C LEU A 592 26.08 -14.34 -7.89
N GLY A 593 25.60 -15.24 -8.75
CA GLY A 593 24.33 -15.94 -8.54
C GLY A 593 24.28 -16.68 -7.20
N ILE A 594 25.35 -17.38 -6.82
CA ILE A 594 25.47 -18.08 -5.53
C ILE A 594 25.55 -17.09 -4.37
N TYR A 595 26.38 -16.05 -4.48
CA TYR A 595 26.57 -15.04 -3.45
C TYR A 595 25.25 -14.36 -3.08
N TYR A 596 24.52 -13.85 -4.08
CA TYR A 596 23.27 -13.15 -3.85
C TYR A 596 22.14 -14.08 -3.39
N SER A 597 22.09 -15.30 -3.95
CA SER A 597 21.17 -16.34 -3.48
C SER A 597 21.33 -16.59 -1.98
N ARG A 598 22.56 -16.66 -1.48
CA ARG A 598 22.84 -16.86 -0.05
C ARG A 598 22.60 -15.61 0.81
N ALA A 599 23.03 -14.44 0.33
CA ALA A 599 23.06 -13.22 1.14
C ALA A 599 21.70 -12.55 1.31
N ARG A 600 20.76 -12.72 0.35
CA ARG A 600 19.51 -11.93 0.31
C ARG A 600 18.23 -12.77 0.28
N LEU A 601 18.27 -14.04 -0.12
CA LEU A 601 17.06 -14.89 -0.16
C LEU A 601 16.85 -15.74 1.11
N GLY A 602 17.84 -15.87 2.00
CA GLY A 602 17.65 -16.44 3.34
C GLY A 602 16.91 -17.80 3.38
N SER A 603 16.07 -18.00 4.39
CA SER A 603 15.24 -19.20 4.59
C SER A 603 14.10 -19.39 3.59
N ALA A 604 13.91 -18.49 2.61
CA ALA A 604 12.99 -18.74 1.49
C ALA A 604 13.46 -19.91 0.59
N THR A 605 14.64 -20.46 0.87
CA THR A 605 15.23 -21.68 0.30
C THR A 605 14.61 -22.99 0.82
N THR A 606 13.68 -22.96 1.77
CA THR A 606 12.76 -24.08 2.02
C THR A 606 11.47 -23.76 1.29
N GLY A 607 11.21 -24.49 0.18
CA GLY A 607 9.89 -24.46 -0.46
C GLY A 607 8.77 -24.72 0.55
N PRO A 608 7.53 -24.34 0.24
CA PRO A 608 6.39 -24.53 1.14
C PRO A 608 6.33 -25.97 1.68
N ILE A 609 5.88 -26.16 2.91
CA ILE A 609 5.70 -27.53 3.44
C ILE A 609 4.56 -28.18 2.62
N PRO A 610 4.68 -29.45 2.18
CA PRO A 610 3.57 -30.12 1.51
C PRO A 610 2.31 -30.04 2.39
N ILE A 611 1.25 -29.45 1.85
CA ILE A 611 -0.04 -29.33 2.53
C ILE A 611 -1.06 -30.22 1.85
N ASN A 612 -1.85 -30.93 2.65
CA ASN A 612 -3.03 -31.61 2.16
C ASN A 612 -4.15 -30.58 1.99
N ILE A 613 -4.65 -30.44 0.77
CA ILE A 613 -5.78 -29.57 0.43
C ILE A 613 -6.95 -30.41 -0.05
N VAL A 614 -8.15 -29.86 0.08
CA VAL A 614 -9.40 -30.51 -0.32
C VAL A 614 -9.94 -29.80 -1.56
N ARG A 615 -10.13 -30.53 -2.67
CA ARG A 615 -10.65 -29.98 -3.94
C ARG A 615 -11.75 -30.87 -4.53
N PRO A 616 -12.59 -30.37 -5.46
CA PRO A 616 -13.58 -31.21 -6.13
C PRO A 616 -12.93 -32.41 -6.82
N TYR A 617 -13.64 -33.54 -6.76
CA TYR A 617 -13.28 -34.79 -7.40
C TYR A 617 -13.23 -34.61 -8.91
N THR A 618 -12.19 -35.15 -9.54
CA THR A 618 -12.05 -35.24 -10.98
C THR A 618 -11.93 -36.70 -11.40
N VAL A 619 -12.44 -37.02 -12.59
CA VAL A 619 -12.44 -38.39 -13.11
C VAL A 619 -10.99 -38.88 -13.25
N GLY A 620 -10.60 -39.84 -12.41
CA GLY A 620 -9.23 -40.35 -12.31
C GLY A 620 -8.62 -40.24 -10.91
N ASP A 621 -9.21 -39.46 -10.01
CA ASP A 621 -8.79 -39.39 -8.60
C ASP A 621 -9.10 -40.71 -7.86
N ASP A 622 -8.22 -41.06 -6.92
CA ASP A 622 -8.39 -42.23 -6.07
C ASP A 622 -9.54 -42.02 -5.07
N MET A 623 -10.48 -42.95 -5.04
CA MET A 623 -11.63 -42.89 -4.13
C MET A 623 -11.22 -42.97 -2.65
N ALA A 624 -10.04 -43.49 -2.34
CA ALA A 624 -9.50 -43.47 -0.99
C ALA A 624 -9.19 -42.07 -0.47
N ASN A 625 -9.04 -41.08 -1.37
CA ASN A 625 -8.74 -39.71 -1.00
C ASN A 625 -9.98 -38.84 -0.80
N ILE A 626 -11.21 -39.39 -0.90
CA ILE A 626 -12.43 -38.59 -0.72
C ILE A 626 -12.53 -38.07 0.73
N ASP A 627 -12.68 -36.76 0.87
CA ASP A 627 -13.05 -36.10 2.13
C ASP A 627 -14.58 -36.22 2.31
N LEU A 628 -14.99 -37.19 3.14
CA LEU A 628 -16.40 -37.45 3.42
C LEU A 628 -17.08 -36.28 4.14
N GLU A 629 -16.38 -35.56 5.03
CA GLU A 629 -16.99 -34.46 5.78
C GLU A 629 -17.30 -33.29 4.86
N GLU A 630 -16.32 -32.85 4.05
CA GLU A 630 -16.49 -31.72 3.14
C GLU A 630 -17.51 -32.05 2.02
N THR A 631 -17.49 -33.28 1.52
CA THR A 631 -18.47 -33.79 0.55
C THR A 631 -19.89 -33.75 1.12
N ILE A 632 -20.10 -34.27 2.34
CA ILE A 632 -21.42 -34.26 2.99
C ILE A 632 -21.87 -32.82 3.25
N PHE A 633 -20.97 -31.95 3.71
CA PHE A 633 -21.30 -30.55 3.96
C PHE A 633 -21.74 -29.82 2.68
N ASN A 634 -21.01 -30.01 1.58
CA ASN A 634 -21.32 -29.42 0.28
C ASN A 634 -22.68 -29.92 -0.28
N ILE A 635 -22.99 -31.22 -0.13
CA ILE A 635 -24.29 -31.78 -0.54
C ILE A 635 -25.43 -31.18 0.30
N LEU A 636 -25.23 -31.04 1.61
CA LEU A 636 -26.21 -30.47 2.54
C LEU A 636 -26.42 -28.97 2.32
N GLU A 637 -25.35 -28.21 2.11
CA GLU A 637 -25.41 -26.75 1.85
C GLU A 637 -26.16 -26.45 0.54
N LYS A 638 -25.93 -27.27 -0.49
CA LYS A 638 -26.68 -27.19 -1.76
C LYS A 638 -28.09 -27.76 -1.68
N GLY A 639 -28.46 -28.41 -0.57
CA GLY A 639 -29.79 -28.98 -0.35
C GLY A 639 -30.15 -30.12 -1.32
N LYS A 640 -29.14 -30.78 -1.92
CA LYS A 640 -29.35 -31.83 -2.92
C LYS A 640 -29.94 -33.09 -2.26
N LYS A 641 -30.90 -33.73 -2.93
CA LYS A 641 -31.34 -35.09 -2.56
C LYS A 641 -30.28 -36.10 -3.01
N LEU A 642 -30.14 -37.24 -2.33
CA LEU A 642 -29.17 -38.28 -2.70
C LEU A 642 -29.26 -38.70 -4.17
N SER A 643 -30.44 -38.65 -4.77
CA SER A 643 -30.67 -38.98 -6.19
C SER A 643 -30.10 -37.97 -7.19
N HIS A 644 -29.61 -36.82 -6.73
CA HIS A 644 -29.06 -35.72 -7.55
C HIS A 644 -27.61 -35.40 -7.18
N VAL A 645 -26.92 -36.32 -6.49
CA VAL A 645 -25.50 -36.20 -6.16
C VAL A 645 -24.70 -36.63 -7.38
N ASP A 646 -23.87 -35.72 -7.87
CA ASP A 646 -22.99 -35.94 -9.02
C ASP A 646 -21.53 -36.00 -8.57
N TYR A 647 -20.63 -36.44 -9.47
CA TYR A 647 -19.19 -36.52 -9.19
C TYR A 647 -18.59 -35.17 -8.72
N ASP A 648 -19.10 -34.05 -9.23
CA ASP A 648 -18.66 -32.70 -8.86
C ASP A 648 -19.04 -32.30 -7.41
N ASP A 649 -19.89 -33.09 -6.74
CA ASP A 649 -20.23 -32.86 -5.34
C ASP A 649 -19.23 -33.49 -4.36
N PHE A 650 -18.40 -34.41 -4.83
CA PHE A 650 -17.36 -35.07 -4.04
C PHE A 650 -16.11 -34.21 -3.97
N PHE A 651 -15.44 -34.24 -2.83
CA PHE A 651 -14.16 -33.57 -2.59
C PHE A 651 -13.09 -34.60 -2.23
N VAL A 652 -11.85 -34.39 -2.69
CA VAL A 652 -10.70 -35.25 -2.45
C VAL A 652 -9.52 -34.49 -1.84
N TYR A 653 -8.75 -35.19 -1.00
CA TYR A 653 -7.45 -34.76 -0.49
C TYR A 653 -6.39 -34.87 -1.58
N GLU A 654 -5.69 -33.77 -1.83
CA GLU A 654 -4.50 -33.72 -2.66
C GLU A 654 -3.33 -33.18 -1.83
N THR A 655 -2.21 -33.91 -1.82
CA THR A 655 -0.95 -33.41 -1.26
C THR A 655 -0.28 -32.52 -2.30
N ALA A 656 -0.49 -31.20 -2.20
CA ALA A 656 0.23 -30.26 -3.05
C ALA A 656 1.73 -30.38 -2.78
N LYS A 657 2.54 -30.56 -3.84
CA LYS A 657 4.01 -30.54 -3.69
C LYS A 657 4.40 -29.20 -3.09
N GLY A 658 5.21 -29.26 -2.05
CA GLY A 658 5.78 -28.10 -1.37
C GLY A 658 6.85 -27.33 -2.16
N LEU A 659 6.75 -27.29 -3.49
CA LEU A 659 7.71 -26.63 -4.37
C LEU A 659 6.97 -25.58 -5.19
N ARG A 660 7.60 -24.43 -5.42
CA ARG A 660 7.06 -23.42 -6.34
C ARG A 660 7.33 -23.87 -7.78
N SER A 661 6.50 -23.41 -8.71
CA SER A 661 6.83 -23.48 -10.14
C SER A 661 7.07 -22.07 -10.66
N ALA A 662 8.19 -21.84 -11.32
CA ALA A 662 8.57 -20.56 -11.87
C ALA A 662 8.86 -20.64 -13.38
N CYS A 663 8.24 -19.78 -14.18
CA CYS A 663 8.55 -19.63 -15.61
C CYS A 663 9.22 -18.29 -15.87
N PHE A 664 10.27 -18.31 -16.69
CA PHE A 664 11.04 -17.14 -17.12
C PHE A 664 10.92 -16.93 -18.63
N GLU A 665 10.37 -15.80 -19.05
CA GLU A 665 10.37 -15.38 -20.44
C GLU A 665 11.33 -14.21 -20.64
N LEU A 666 12.34 -14.43 -21.48
CA LEU A 666 13.51 -13.59 -21.58
C LEU A 666 13.60 -12.92 -22.96
N ASP A 667 13.39 -11.62 -23.01
CA ASP A 667 13.41 -10.84 -24.25
C ASP A 667 14.83 -10.75 -24.83
N ILE A 668 14.98 -11.20 -26.06
CA ILE A 668 16.23 -11.11 -26.84
C ILE A 668 16.04 -10.28 -28.10
N SER A 669 15.04 -9.41 -28.16
CA SER A 669 14.79 -8.49 -29.26
C SER A 669 15.97 -7.54 -29.50
N GLY A 670 16.00 -6.89 -30.68
CA GLY A 670 17.08 -5.97 -31.04
C GLY A 670 17.31 -4.82 -30.03
N SER A 671 16.24 -4.34 -29.38
CA SER A 671 16.25 -3.23 -28.41
C SER A 671 16.95 -3.59 -27.08
N MET A 672 17.13 -4.88 -26.80
CA MET A 672 17.78 -5.40 -25.59
C MET A 672 19.32 -5.38 -25.65
N THR A 673 19.92 -4.93 -26.76
CA THR A 673 21.39 -4.94 -26.95
C THR A 673 22.16 -4.21 -25.82
N GLY A 674 23.34 -4.73 -25.47
CA GLY A 674 24.27 -4.08 -24.54
C GLY A 674 23.89 -4.31 -23.08
N ASP A 675 23.73 -3.21 -22.32
CA ASP A 675 23.55 -3.23 -20.87
C ASP A 675 22.28 -3.98 -20.44
N LYS A 676 21.17 -3.86 -21.20
CA LYS A 676 19.89 -4.52 -20.86
C LYS A 676 20.01 -6.04 -20.88
N LEU A 677 20.63 -6.63 -21.91
CA LEU A 677 20.90 -8.07 -21.97
C LEU A 677 21.82 -8.53 -20.85
N ALA A 678 22.83 -7.73 -20.49
CA ALA A 678 23.73 -8.04 -19.38
C ALA A 678 22.97 -8.08 -18.04
N GLN A 679 22.14 -7.05 -17.80
CA GLN A 679 21.26 -6.98 -16.62
C GLN A 679 20.34 -8.19 -16.55
N MET A 680 19.65 -8.52 -17.65
CA MET A 680 18.78 -9.69 -17.73
C MET A 680 19.53 -10.99 -17.41
N ALA A 681 20.68 -11.24 -18.05
CA ALA A 681 21.45 -12.47 -17.83
C ALA A 681 21.90 -12.63 -16.36
N ILE A 682 22.35 -11.54 -15.73
CA ILE A 682 22.74 -11.50 -14.31
C ILE A 682 21.53 -11.78 -13.43
N SER A 683 20.46 -11.03 -13.60
CA SER A 683 19.21 -11.14 -12.84
C SER A 683 18.62 -12.55 -12.91
N VAL A 684 18.52 -13.11 -14.11
CA VAL A 684 17.98 -14.44 -14.34
C VAL A 684 18.86 -15.51 -13.72
N THR A 685 20.20 -15.40 -13.83
CA THR A 685 21.10 -16.34 -13.16
C THR A 685 20.93 -16.30 -11.65
N MET A 686 20.82 -15.10 -11.06
CA MET A 686 20.59 -14.95 -9.62
C MET A 686 19.29 -15.63 -9.19
N LEU A 687 18.21 -15.47 -9.97
CA LEU A 687 16.92 -16.11 -9.69
C LEU A 687 16.97 -17.63 -9.84
N ILE A 688 17.60 -18.14 -10.89
CA ILE A 688 17.78 -19.57 -11.10
C ILE A 688 18.54 -20.21 -9.92
N TYR A 689 19.61 -19.56 -9.44
CA TYR A 689 20.37 -20.05 -8.29
C TYR A 689 19.64 -19.84 -6.96
N GLY A 690 18.75 -18.85 -6.87
CA GLY A 690 17.85 -18.63 -5.73
C GLY A 690 16.77 -19.70 -5.61
N LEU A 691 16.13 -20.02 -6.73
CA LEU A 691 15.01 -20.95 -6.87
C LEU A 691 15.46 -22.37 -7.22
N LYS A 692 16.73 -22.71 -7.07
CA LYS A 692 17.30 -24.01 -7.51
C LYS A 692 16.63 -25.27 -6.95
N LYS A 693 15.80 -25.15 -5.90
CA LYS A 693 15.01 -26.25 -5.32
C LYS A 693 13.59 -26.33 -5.88
N ASP A 694 13.12 -25.26 -6.50
CA ASP A 694 11.81 -25.13 -7.14
C ASP A 694 11.84 -25.67 -8.58
N GLU A 695 10.67 -25.88 -9.16
CA GLU A 695 10.53 -26.29 -10.56
C GLU A 695 10.63 -25.04 -11.44
N ILE A 696 11.68 -24.93 -12.25
CA ILE A 696 11.96 -23.75 -13.08
C ILE A 696 11.84 -24.07 -14.57
N ALA A 697 11.22 -23.21 -15.36
CA ALA A 697 11.29 -23.22 -16.82
C ALA A 697 11.78 -21.87 -17.35
N ALA A 698 12.50 -21.87 -18.47
CA ALA A 698 13.00 -20.65 -19.09
C ALA A 698 12.94 -20.74 -20.61
N CYS A 699 12.59 -19.64 -21.26
CA CYS A 699 12.69 -19.48 -22.72
C CYS A 699 13.23 -18.09 -23.08
N PHE A 700 13.96 -18.00 -24.19
CA PHE A 700 14.14 -16.73 -24.89
C PHE A 700 12.97 -16.46 -25.81
N PHE A 701 12.66 -15.19 -26.05
CA PHE A 701 11.71 -14.82 -27.09
C PHE A 701 12.14 -13.58 -27.87
N GLU A 702 11.73 -13.55 -29.12
CA GLU A 702 11.77 -12.40 -30.01
C GLU A 702 10.48 -12.40 -30.84
N SER A 703 10.57 -12.57 -32.15
CA SER A 703 9.49 -12.94 -33.07
C SER A 703 9.01 -14.38 -32.89
N ASP A 704 9.86 -15.26 -32.35
CA ASP A 704 9.59 -16.66 -32.02
C ASP A 704 10.03 -17.00 -30.58
N THR A 705 9.66 -18.18 -30.07
CA THR A 705 9.99 -18.65 -28.72
C THR A 705 11.04 -19.76 -28.78
N HIS A 706 12.13 -19.61 -28.02
CA HIS A 706 13.23 -20.56 -27.93
C HIS A 706 13.34 -21.13 -26.51
N VAL A 707 12.91 -22.38 -26.33
CA VAL A 707 12.90 -23.04 -25.03
C VAL A 707 14.34 -23.38 -24.59
N LEU A 708 14.69 -23.00 -23.36
CA LEU A 708 15.97 -23.35 -22.72
C LEU A 708 15.80 -24.52 -21.77
N LYS A 709 14.72 -24.50 -21.00
CA LYS A 709 14.40 -25.51 -20.00
C LYS A 709 12.90 -25.57 -19.78
N GLU A 710 12.33 -26.77 -19.81
CA GLU A 710 10.95 -27.04 -19.37
C GLU A 710 10.89 -27.36 -17.86
N LEU A 711 9.70 -27.26 -17.24
CA LEU A 711 9.54 -27.41 -15.78
C LEU A 711 9.99 -28.80 -15.29
N ASP A 712 9.64 -29.85 -16.03
CA ASP A 712 9.95 -31.26 -15.74
C ASP A 712 11.34 -31.69 -16.23
N GLN A 713 12.00 -30.88 -17.05
CA GLN A 713 13.33 -31.15 -17.58
C GLN A 713 14.42 -30.87 -16.53
N LYS A 714 15.36 -31.81 -16.36
CA LYS A 714 16.57 -31.58 -15.55
C LYS A 714 17.71 -31.06 -16.43
N VAL A 715 18.21 -29.86 -16.13
CA VAL A 715 19.33 -29.20 -16.83
C VAL A 715 20.38 -28.76 -15.80
N ASN A 716 21.66 -28.82 -16.18
CA ASN A 716 22.74 -28.30 -15.34
C ASN A 716 22.70 -26.76 -15.35
N LEU A 717 22.69 -26.14 -14.18
CA LEU A 717 22.63 -24.68 -14.03
C LEU A 717 23.83 -23.97 -14.67
N GLU A 718 24.99 -24.64 -14.75
CA GLU A 718 26.17 -24.09 -15.43
C GLU A 718 26.00 -24.01 -16.94
N ASP A 719 25.25 -24.93 -17.55
CA ASP A 719 24.97 -24.93 -18.98
C ASP A 719 23.99 -23.81 -19.31
N LEU A 720 22.97 -23.63 -18.47
CA LEU A 720 22.02 -22.52 -18.58
C LEU A 720 22.69 -21.15 -18.43
N ALA A 721 23.66 -21.02 -17.51
CA ALA A 721 24.48 -19.81 -17.39
C ALA A 721 25.35 -19.55 -18.63
N ASP A 722 25.86 -20.60 -19.27
CA ASP A 722 26.63 -20.48 -20.51
C ASP A 722 25.77 -20.01 -21.69
N GLU A 723 24.54 -20.51 -21.78
CA GLU A 723 23.55 -20.07 -22.77
C GLU A 723 23.18 -18.60 -22.55
N LEU A 724 22.90 -18.18 -21.31
CA LEU A 724 22.62 -16.79 -20.95
C LEU A 724 23.78 -15.84 -21.30
N LEU A 725 25.03 -16.27 -21.19
CA LEU A 725 26.19 -15.45 -21.58
C LEU A 725 26.42 -15.36 -23.08
N SER A 726 25.93 -16.35 -23.82
CA SER A 726 26.09 -16.47 -25.27
C SER A 726 24.94 -15.82 -26.04
N VAL A 727 23.89 -15.38 -25.34
CA VAL A 727 22.69 -14.78 -25.93
C VAL A 727 22.99 -13.51 -26.71
N THR A 728 22.35 -13.33 -27.86
CA THR A 728 22.50 -12.14 -28.71
C THR A 728 21.16 -11.56 -29.07
N ALA A 729 21.05 -10.23 -28.96
CA ALA A 729 19.88 -9.47 -29.39
C ALA A 729 19.62 -9.63 -30.89
N ARG A 730 18.38 -9.95 -31.28
CA ARG A 730 17.92 -10.16 -32.66
C ARG A 730 16.39 -10.09 -32.75
N GLY A 731 15.87 -9.81 -33.94
CA GLY A 731 14.42 -9.89 -34.20
C GLY A 731 13.59 -8.76 -33.58
N GLY A 732 12.26 -8.89 -33.69
CA GLY A 732 11.28 -8.01 -33.03
C GLY A 732 10.75 -8.61 -31.73
N THR A 733 9.73 -7.99 -31.13
CA THR A 733 9.22 -8.37 -29.80
C THR A 733 7.77 -8.87 -29.90
N ARG A 734 7.59 -10.20 -29.88
CA ARG A 734 6.29 -10.87 -29.87
C ARG A 734 6.13 -11.72 -28.61
N ILE A 735 5.33 -11.23 -27.67
CA ILE A 735 5.23 -11.78 -26.32
C ILE A 735 4.16 -12.87 -26.23
N GLN A 736 3.14 -12.86 -27.10
CA GLN A 736 2.01 -13.78 -27.00
C GLN A 736 2.44 -15.24 -27.04
N ASN A 737 3.36 -15.62 -27.92
CA ASN A 737 3.84 -17.00 -28.02
C ASN A 737 4.60 -17.45 -26.75
N ALA A 738 5.39 -16.56 -26.17
CA ALA A 738 6.13 -16.83 -24.94
C ALA A 738 5.16 -17.03 -23.75
N LEU A 739 4.19 -16.14 -23.58
CA LEU A 739 3.15 -16.28 -22.55
C LEU A 739 2.28 -17.52 -22.77
N HIS A 740 1.96 -17.84 -24.01
CA HIS A 740 1.22 -19.05 -24.35
C HIS A 740 1.99 -20.31 -23.98
N TRP A 741 3.30 -20.33 -24.25
CA TRP A 741 4.18 -21.41 -23.82
C TRP A 741 4.24 -21.53 -22.30
N ALA A 742 4.43 -20.42 -21.57
CA ALA A 742 4.49 -20.43 -20.10
C ALA A 742 3.17 -20.89 -19.47
N LYS A 743 2.02 -20.49 -20.01
CA LYS A 743 0.71 -21.02 -19.63
C LYS A 743 0.66 -22.55 -19.73
N ASN A 744 1.14 -23.11 -20.84
CA ASN A 744 1.14 -24.55 -21.05
C ASN A 744 2.11 -25.25 -20.08
N GLN A 745 3.26 -24.65 -19.78
CA GLN A 745 4.16 -25.14 -18.71
C GLN A 745 3.41 -25.25 -17.37
N PHE A 746 2.73 -24.18 -16.94
CA PHE A 746 1.98 -24.19 -15.68
C PHE A 746 0.75 -25.09 -15.67
N LYS A 747 0.19 -25.41 -16.82
CA LYS A 747 -1.01 -26.25 -16.93
C LYS A 747 -0.66 -27.72 -17.01
N ASP A 748 0.33 -28.07 -17.82
CA ASP A 748 0.60 -29.44 -18.24
C ASP A 748 1.78 -30.05 -17.46
N HIS A 749 2.69 -29.23 -16.92
CA HIS A 749 3.93 -29.69 -16.27
C HIS A 749 4.07 -29.25 -14.79
N SER A 750 3.14 -28.45 -14.24
CA SER A 750 3.19 -27.98 -12.85
C SER A 750 2.04 -28.54 -12.01
N ASN A 751 2.41 -29.21 -10.91
CA ASN A 751 1.48 -29.60 -9.84
C ASN A 751 1.61 -28.67 -8.61
N SER A 752 2.30 -27.54 -8.75
CA SER A 752 2.46 -26.55 -7.67
C SER A 752 1.21 -25.68 -7.56
N ARG A 753 0.83 -25.37 -6.32
CA ARG A 753 -0.16 -24.33 -6.01
C ARG A 753 0.42 -22.93 -6.23
N GLU A 754 1.72 -22.75 -5.93
CA GLU A 754 2.43 -21.49 -6.07
C GLU A 754 3.07 -21.42 -7.46
N LYS A 755 2.47 -20.61 -8.35
CA LYS A 755 2.89 -20.46 -9.75
C LYS A 755 3.34 -19.03 -9.99
N LEU A 756 4.61 -18.86 -10.35
CA LEU A 756 5.25 -17.56 -10.51
C LEU A 756 5.75 -17.36 -11.93
N ASN A 757 5.27 -16.34 -12.62
CA ASN A 757 5.74 -15.98 -13.95
C ASN A 757 6.58 -14.70 -13.90
N ILE A 758 7.75 -14.71 -14.53
CA ILE A 758 8.67 -13.58 -14.57
C ILE A 758 9.06 -13.27 -16.02
N LEU A 759 8.52 -12.17 -16.53
CA LEU A 759 8.79 -11.66 -17.87
C LEU A 759 9.85 -10.56 -17.81
N PHE A 760 10.94 -10.71 -18.54
CA PHE A 760 11.96 -9.68 -18.75
C PHE A 760 11.80 -9.10 -20.15
N THR A 761 11.52 -7.80 -20.28
CA THR A 761 11.40 -7.08 -21.56
C THR A 761 11.58 -5.58 -21.34
N ASP A 762 11.95 -4.84 -22.38
CA ASP A 762 11.91 -3.37 -22.36
C ASP A 762 10.57 -2.77 -22.81
N ALA A 763 9.53 -3.62 -22.90
CA ALA A 763 8.13 -3.28 -23.10
C ALA A 763 7.81 -2.58 -24.44
N GLU A 764 8.65 -2.78 -25.46
CA GLU A 764 8.35 -2.37 -26.84
C GLU A 764 7.66 -3.53 -27.59
N VAL A 765 6.35 -3.73 -27.34
CA VAL A 765 5.63 -4.96 -27.72
C VAL A 765 4.82 -4.79 -29.01
N TYR A 766 5.00 -5.70 -29.98
CA TYR A 766 4.26 -5.63 -31.24
C TYR A 766 2.83 -6.21 -31.15
N ASP A 767 2.65 -7.26 -30.36
CA ASP A 767 1.42 -8.07 -30.25
C ASP A 767 0.70 -7.89 -28.90
N LEU A 768 0.68 -6.64 -28.40
CA LEU A 768 0.18 -6.29 -27.07
C LEU A 768 -1.26 -6.76 -26.85
N GLU A 769 -2.18 -6.56 -27.81
CA GLU A 769 -3.57 -6.98 -27.67
C GLU A 769 -3.73 -8.50 -27.46
N GLN A 770 -2.92 -9.29 -28.15
CA GLN A 770 -2.93 -10.75 -28.03
C GLN A 770 -2.28 -11.18 -26.71
N ALA A 771 -1.18 -10.55 -26.32
CA ALA A 771 -0.54 -10.77 -25.02
C ALA A 771 -1.49 -10.48 -23.85
N MET A 772 -2.29 -9.40 -23.92
CA MET A 772 -3.29 -9.06 -22.89
C MET A 772 -4.34 -10.16 -22.69
N LYS A 773 -4.69 -10.92 -23.73
CA LYS A 773 -5.62 -12.06 -23.61
C LYS A 773 -5.01 -13.19 -22.80
N GLU A 774 -3.75 -13.52 -23.07
CA GLU A 774 -3.03 -14.55 -22.30
C GLU A 774 -2.82 -14.11 -20.84
N LEU A 775 -2.49 -12.84 -20.58
CA LEU A 775 -2.36 -12.31 -19.21
C LEU A 775 -3.66 -12.35 -18.39
N ARG A 776 -4.83 -12.19 -19.03
CA ARG A 776 -6.12 -12.41 -18.34
C ARG A 776 -6.30 -13.86 -17.92
N ILE A 777 -5.84 -14.80 -18.75
CA ILE A 777 -5.87 -16.23 -18.43
C ILE A 777 -4.93 -16.52 -17.26
N PHE A 778 -3.74 -15.91 -17.22
CA PHE A 778 -2.81 -16.05 -16.10
C PHE A 778 -3.47 -15.69 -14.77
N ARG A 779 -4.17 -14.55 -14.75
CA ARG A 779 -4.92 -14.11 -13.57
C ARG A 779 -5.99 -15.12 -13.15
N SER A 780 -6.73 -15.70 -14.11
CA SER A 780 -7.74 -16.73 -13.82
C SER A 780 -7.15 -18.05 -13.33
N MET A 781 -5.91 -18.37 -13.72
CA MET A 781 -5.18 -19.56 -13.28
C MET A 781 -4.47 -19.36 -11.93
N GLY A 782 -4.57 -18.18 -11.31
CA GLY A 782 -3.88 -17.86 -10.06
C GLY A 782 -2.36 -17.77 -10.21
N ILE A 783 -1.85 -17.41 -11.40
CA ILE A 783 -0.43 -17.24 -11.65
C ILE A 783 0.00 -15.84 -11.19
N ASP A 784 0.98 -15.79 -10.29
CA ASP A 784 1.61 -14.55 -9.87
C ASP A 784 2.50 -14.01 -10.98
N PHE A 785 2.18 -12.83 -11.51
CA PHE A 785 2.93 -12.24 -12.61
C PHE A 785 3.87 -11.11 -12.14
N ILE A 786 5.13 -11.18 -12.56
CA ILE A 786 6.13 -10.12 -12.38
C ILE A 786 6.65 -9.72 -13.76
N LEU A 787 6.59 -8.42 -14.04
CA LEU A 787 7.24 -7.82 -15.20
C LEU A 787 8.49 -7.09 -14.74
N VAL A 788 9.62 -7.40 -15.35
CA VAL A 788 10.90 -6.76 -15.09
C VAL A 788 11.31 -5.94 -16.30
N CYS A 789 11.44 -4.63 -16.09
CA CYS A 789 11.72 -3.66 -17.14
C CYS A 789 12.92 -2.77 -16.76
N PRO A 790 13.87 -2.48 -17.66
CA PRO A 790 14.89 -1.47 -17.41
C PRO A 790 14.26 -0.07 -17.20
N GLU A 791 14.77 0.74 -16.27
CA GLU A 791 14.25 2.10 -16.00
C GLU A 791 14.43 3.02 -17.21
N THR A 792 15.45 2.76 -18.05
CA THR A 792 15.70 3.46 -19.31
C THR A 792 14.79 3.01 -20.47
N SER A 793 13.77 2.20 -20.21
CA SER A 793 12.80 1.76 -21.21
C SER A 793 11.93 2.92 -21.69
N PHE A 794 11.59 2.90 -22.98
CA PHE A 794 10.84 3.98 -23.63
C PHE A 794 9.33 3.91 -23.37
N ASN A 795 8.82 2.80 -22.81
CA ASN A 795 7.38 2.53 -22.76
C ASN A 795 6.89 1.90 -21.44
N LEU A 796 7.14 2.58 -20.33
CA LEU A 796 6.64 2.17 -19.01
C LEU A 796 5.10 2.09 -18.94
N GLU A 797 4.39 2.86 -19.78
CA GLU A 797 2.92 2.85 -19.81
C GLU A 797 2.35 1.50 -20.28
N GLU A 798 2.95 0.88 -21.30
CA GLU A 798 2.56 -0.47 -21.74
C GLU A 798 2.87 -1.55 -20.70
N ALA A 799 4.02 -1.42 -20.02
CA ALA A 799 4.40 -2.29 -18.92
C ALA A 799 3.38 -2.25 -17.77
N GLU A 800 2.96 -1.05 -17.35
CA GLU A 800 1.93 -0.86 -16.33
C GLU A 800 0.58 -1.46 -16.73
N LYS A 801 0.18 -1.31 -18.00
CA LYS A 801 -1.06 -1.91 -18.52
C LYS A 801 -1.03 -3.44 -18.45
N MET A 802 0.08 -4.07 -18.85
CA MET A 802 0.23 -5.53 -18.80
C MET A 802 0.12 -6.04 -17.37
N VAL A 803 0.86 -5.42 -16.45
CA VAL A 803 0.87 -5.76 -15.04
C VAL A 803 -0.52 -5.62 -14.41
N LYS A 804 -1.24 -4.52 -14.70
CA LYS A 804 -2.60 -4.29 -14.20
C LYS A 804 -3.59 -5.36 -14.66
N ILE A 805 -3.47 -5.83 -15.89
CA ILE A 805 -4.35 -6.88 -16.43
C ILE A 805 -4.05 -8.24 -15.82
N ALA A 806 -2.77 -8.58 -15.68
CA ALA A 806 -2.35 -9.82 -15.04
C ALA A 806 -2.63 -9.83 -13.52
N GLY A 807 -2.80 -8.67 -12.88
CA GLY A 807 -2.83 -8.55 -11.42
C GLY A 807 -1.42 -8.73 -10.81
N GLY A 808 -0.39 -8.34 -11.57
CA GLY A 808 1.01 -8.56 -11.23
C GLY A 808 1.70 -7.40 -10.52
N GLN A 809 3.04 -7.41 -10.55
CA GLN A 809 3.89 -6.29 -10.14
C GLN A 809 4.87 -5.89 -11.26
N LEU A 810 5.15 -4.60 -11.37
CA LEU A 810 6.17 -4.04 -12.24
C LEU A 810 7.43 -3.77 -11.42
N LEU A 811 8.57 -4.27 -11.89
CA LEU A 811 9.89 -3.95 -11.37
C LEU A 811 10.66 -3.14 -12.40
N THR A 812 11.12 -1.97 -11.98
CA THR A 812 12.06 -1.17 -12.75
C THR A 812 13.49 -1.42 -12.25
N ILE A 813 14.43 -1.65 -13.17
CA ILE A 813 15.85 -1.85 -12.85
C ILE A 813 16.66 -0.72 -13.48
N SER A 814 17.31 0.09 -12.65
CA SER A 814 18.34 1.04 -13.05
C SER A 814 19.70 0.35 -13.12
N GLU A 815 20.07 -0.28 -12.02
CA GLU A 815 21.30 -1.04 -11.80
C GLU A 815 20.93 -2.43 -11.29
N TRP A 816 21.58 -3.45 -11.82
CA TRP A 816 21.33 -4.82 -11.40
C TRP A 816 21.79 -5.09 -9.94
N ALA A 817 22.59 -4.21 -9.34
CA ALA A 817 22.93 -4.25 -7.92
C ALA A 817 21.69 -4.09 -7.02
N ASP A 818 20.65 -3.39 -7.49
CA ASP A 818 19.38 -3.22 -6.78
C ASP A 818 18.45 -4.42 -6.96
N PHE A 819 18.66 -5.23 -8.00
CA PHE A 819 17.86 -6.41 -8.33
C PHE A 819 17.69 -7.41 -7.18
N PRO A 820 18.74 -7.83 -6.44
CA PRO A 820 18.57 -8.77 -5.33
C PRO A 820 17.69 -8.22 -4.19
N LYS A 821 17.68 -6.91 -3.96
CA LYS A 821 16.79 -6.30 -2.96
C LYS A 821 15.34 -6.35 -3.45
N LEU A 822 15.12 -5.92 -4.70
CA LEU A 822 13.79 -5.94 -5.34
C LEU A 822 13.18 -7.35 -5.35
N ILE A 823 13.97 -8.36 -5.70
CA ILE A 823 13.53 -9.76 -5.68
C ILE A 823 13.26 -10.26 -4.26
N SER A 824 14.10 -9.93 -3.28
CA SER A 824 13.82 -10.29 -1.89
C SER A 824 12.51 -9.68 -1.40
N ASP A 825 12.24 -8.42 -1.75
CA ASP A 825 11.02 -7.73 -1.33
C ASP A 825 9.77 -8.36 -1.97
N ILE A 826 9.88 -8.87 -3.21
CA ILE A 826 8.76 -9.57 -3.86
C ILE A 826 8.56 -10.98 -3.30
N ILE A 827 9.63 -11.74 -3.17
CA ILE A 827 9.55 -13.10 -2.62
C ILE A 827 9.01 -13.06 -1.18
N ASN A 828 9.41 -12.07 -0.37
CA ASN A 828 8.91 -11.92 1.00
C ASN A 828 7.53 -11.24 1.12
N SER A 829 7.03 -10.56 0.09
CA SER A 829 5.71 -9.91 0.13
C SER A 829 4.60 -10.81 -0.38
N ARG A 830 4.93 -11.89 -1.10
CA ARG A 830 3.98 -12.86 -1.64
C ARG A 830 4.05 -14.24 -0.97
N PHE A 831 5.18 -14.57 -0.34
CA PHE A 831 5.41 -15.82 0.40
C PHE A 831 5.89 -15.51 1.82
#